data_AF-A0A846DUW6-F1
#
_entry.id   AF-A0A846DUW6-F1
#
_cell.length_a   1.000
_cell.length_b   1.000
_cell.length_c   1.000
_cell.angle_alpha   90.00
_cell.angle_beta   90.00
_cell.angle_gamma   90.00
#
_symmetry.space_group_name_H-M   'P 1'
#
loop_
_entity.id
_entity.type
_entity.pdbx_description
1 polymer ?
#
loop_
_entity_poly.entity_id
_entity_poly.type
_entity_poly.pdbx_seq_one_letter_code
_entity_poly.pdbx_strand_id
1 'polypeptide(L)'
;ERLQQVGVRCATIDLSGIGTQQITVEQWYAAIAGFLSKRFALPINIGQWWRSQTHLSSVARLGELIDKVLLVEIQQPIVIFIDEIDTILSLKFSTDDFFALIRAFYNYRADNPTYSRLTFALFGVTTPSDLISDKTRTPFNIGRAIALQGFQPEDSTPLLKGLETYYLNAQSVLSRIFYWTGGQPFLTQKLCQLMLAKIGEKTSVNLSEGQIDQIVQTCILENWEAQDEPEHLKTIRDRLLFDEQKAGRILGLYQRVFETSVPADDSPTQTELLLSGLVEKHSGYLRIKNPIYQTVFNREWLAQQLDALRPYSQLFNAWLASQCQDESRLLRGQALQEVLDWTQRQSLSDLDYRYLAASQEMERREVQKTLEMERLQEAETRLALEQKSAQRQRQLLKLLSVALVATAGLGGMTLYAYHQATLAYRQAAASEVEAIAAASQGSFASYQRLDALVQAIQARRKFQNLKHLNPTRQAQLDQTTHQVLETAVYGADEMNRLEHIGGLSVDFSPDGQLLATTGSDRILKLWQRDGQLIDTFSHEATLYRAKFSPDGQTLAAVGLDGTVPVWRLDGTRQTTLVGHTAAIWDVAMSPDGQTLATVSSDRTIKLWRADGTLLQTLSGHQAAVWSVAFSPDGQLLASASLDNTIKLWNREGTLIRTLDNGNAAVWTVAFSPDGQRLASGAADNLVKLWSREGELLQTLEGHTAEVQNVTFSPDGKAIASASADKTIRLWDLNGNLQRTLREHRSVIRGVRFSPDGQILASASDEGIIKLWNTQTPLSVALNDRSDVLWRVAYVPDGESQRIVTISRQAVKLWNEDGSLIKAMSLSSTQSYALAVDPSTPTLAIAGASGNIFLSNLNNQQISTLRSHKAAVYGLAYSPDGQFLVSAGDDRTLKLWQRQASGEFALRQTLSAHEGRIWDVAFSADGQRIATASLDGTAKLWRWQPPNSLAETPDFVLKGHTSEIWGVAFSPDGQQVATAGRDGQLRLWNSQGQLLRTLEASKMGLTRVAFSPDGQQVAVGVLDNTVKLWSVEGTLLSTLSGHASGVLSVAFSPDGKTLVSGGYDRTAIVWNLDEILKLNLLEYGCNWVRDYLKTTPEISPTDRALCNLPTSRALNRPEE
;
A
#
# COMPACT_ATOMS: atom_id res chain seq x y z
N GLU A 1 3.32 -38.47 -34.32
CA GLU A 1 3.88 -39.43 -35.31
C GLU A 1 5.36 -39.17 -35.65
N ARG A 2 5.73 -38.08 -36.32
CA ARG A 2 7.16 -37.80 -36.68
C ARG A 2 8.14 -37.87 -35.49
N LEU A 3 7.77 -37.28 -34.35
CA LEU A 3 8.60 -37.34 -33.13
C LEU A 3 8.71 -38.75 -32.53
N GLN A 4 7.65 -39.55 -32.64
CA GLN A 4 7.67 -40.94 -32.17
C GLN A 4 8.58 -41.81 -33.03
N GLN A 5 8.67 -41.54 -34.34
CA GLN A 5 9.58 -42.24 -35.25
C GLN A 5 11.06 -42.00 -34.91
N VAL A 6 11.40 -40.86 -34.31
CA VAL A 6 12.76 -40.54 -33.83
C VAL A 6 12.97 -40.87 -32.34
N GLY A 7 12.08 -41.69 -31.75
CA GLY A 7 12.26 -42.23 -30.40
C GLY A 7 11.73 -41.36 -29.25
N VAL A 8 10.96 -40.32 -29.53
CA VAL A 8 10.35 -39.45 -28.50
C VAL A 8 8.99 -39.98 -28.05
N ARG A 9 8.78 -40.13 -26.75
CA ARG A 9 7.48 -40.50 -26.17
C ARG A 9 6.59 -39.27 -26.11
N CYS A 10 5.43 -39.32 -26.76
CA CYS A 10 4.53 -38.17 -26.87
C CYS A 10 3.15 -38.48 -26.27
N ALA A 11 2.54 -37.48 -25.63
CA ALA A 11 1.12 -37.50 -25.26
C ALA A 11 0.45 -36.20 -25.70
N THR A 12 -0.79 -36.29 -26.18
CA THR A 12 -1.62 -35.14 -26.51
C THR A 12 -2.82 -35.09 -25.57
N ILE A 13 -3.04 -33.92 -24.99
CA ILE A 13 -4.15 -33.58 -24.11
C ILE A 13 -4.94 -32.47 -24.79
N ASP A 14 -6.20 -32.77 -25.10
CA ASP A 14 -7.17 -31.80 -25.59
C ASP A 14 -7.99 -31.32 -24.38
N LEU A 15 -7.87 -30.03 -24.05
CA LEU A 15 -8.53 -29.46 -22.87
C LEU A 15 -10.03 -29.27 -23.07
N SER A 16 -10.52 -29.19 -24.31
CA SER A 16 -11.96 -29.07 -24.58
C SER A 16 -12.74 -30.30 -24.08
N GLY A 17 -12.11 -31.47 -24.11
CA GLY A 17 -12.68 -32.74 -23.64
C GLY A 17 -12.81 -32.87 -22.11
N ILE A 18 -12.28 -31.91 -21.33
CA ILE A 18 -12.37 -31.90 -19.86
C ILE A 18 -13.67 -31.20 -19.38
N GLY A 19 -14.20 -30.26 -20.17
CA GLY A 19 -15.35 -29.42 -19.83
C GLY A 19 -14.98 -28.16 -19.01
N THR A 20 -15.69 -27.06 -19.25
CA THR A 20 -15.29 -25.71 -18.75
C THR A 20 -16.28 -25.05 -17.78
N GLN A 21 -17.58 -25.36 -17.85
CA GLN A 21 -18.62 -24.58 -17.13
C GLN A 21 -18.93 -25.02 -15.69
N GLN A 22 -18.72 -26.30 -15.35
CA GLN A 22 -19.09 -26.90 -14.05
C GLN A 22 -17.97 -27.73 -13.39
N ILE A 23 -16.73 -27.59 -13.85
CA ILE A 23 -15.60 -28.38 -13.35
C ILE A 23 -14.95 -27.73 -12.11
N THR A 24 -14.54 -28.54 -11.14
CA THR A 24 -13.76 -28.07 -9.97
C THR A 24 -12.25 -28.14 -10.23
N VAL A 25 -11.47 -27.38 -9.47
CA VAL A 25 -9.99 -27.38 -9.55
C VAL A 25 -9.43 -28.80 -9.44
N GLU A 26 -9.88 -29.58 -8.45
CA GLU A 26 -9.40 -30.95 -8.25
C GLU A 26 -9.75 -31.88 -9.43
N GLN A 27 -10.98 -31.77 -9.97
CA GLN A 27 -11.41 -32.56 -11.12
C GLN A 27 -10.57 -32.24 -12.36
N TRP A 28 -10.23 -30.97 -12.58
CA TRP A 28 -9.44 -30.54 -13.72
C TRP A 28 -8.01 -31.11 -13.69
N TYR A 29 -7.30 -30.99 -12.56
CA TYR A 29 -5.97 -31.60 -12.39
C TYR A 29 -5.99 -33.13 -12.43
N ALA A 30 -7.03 -33.76 -11.85
CA ALA A 30 -7.21 -35.21 -11.90
C ALA A 30 -7.45 -35.72 -13.33
N ALA A 31 -8.17 -34.95 -14.16
CA ALA A 31 -8.39 -35.27 -15.57
C ALA A 31 -7.07 -35.23 -16.36
N ILE A 32 -6.26 -34.19 -16.18
CA ILE A 32 -4.92 -34.09 -16.80
C ILE A 32 -4.04 -35.28 -16.39
N ALA A 33 -4.00 -35.61 -15.11
CA ALA A 33 -3.28 -36.77 -14.58
C ALA A 33 -3.78 -38.09 -15.21
N GLY A 34 -5.10 -38.24 -15.35
CA GLY A 34 -5.72 -39.38 -16.01
C GLY A 34 -5.33 -39.50 -17.49
N PHE A 35 -5.31 -38.39 -18.23
CA PHE A 35 -4.84 -38.37 -19.62
C PHE A 35 -3.37 -38.77 -19.73
N LEU A 36 -2.50 -38.21 -18.90
CA LEU A 36 -1.08 -38.57 -18.89
C LEU A 36 -0.88 -40.06 -18.61
N SER A 37 -1.53 -40.58 -17.56
CA SER A 37 -1.44 -42.00 -17.20
C SER A 37 -1.90 -42.91 -18.34
N LYS A 38 -3.00 -42.56 -19.02
CA LYS A 38 -3.55 -43.36 -20.13
C LYS A 38 -2.69 -43.26 -21.40
N ARG A 39 -2.24 -42.07 -21.78
CA ARG A 39 -1.48 -41.83 -23.03
C ARG A 39 -0.06 -42.38 -22.96
N PHE A 40 0.56 -42.34 -21.78
CA PHE A 40 1.88 -42.93 -21.57
C PHE A 40 1.85 -44.40 -21.13
N ALA A 41 0.66 -44.96 -20.85
CA ALA A 41 0.46 -46.32 -20.35
C ALA A 41 1.27 -46.60 -19.07
N LEU A 42 1.14 -45.72 -18.07
CA LEU A 42 1.85 -45.84 -16.80
C LEU A 42 1.35 -47.06 -15.99
N PRO A 43 2.23 -47.81 -15.30
CA PRO A 43 1.88 -49.02 -14.57
C PRO A 43 1.26 -48.72 -13.18
N ILE A 44 0.35 -47.74 -13.11
CA ILE A 44 -0.30 -47.32 -11.86
C ILE A 44 -1.83 -47.21 -12.03
N ASN A 45 -2.57 -47.52 -10.96
CA ASN A 45 -4.00 -47.19 -10.91
C ASN A 45 -4.15 -45.72 -10.51
N ILE A 46 -4.33 -44.85 -11.51
CA ILE A 46 -4.36 -43.39 -11.29
C ILE A 46 -5.48 -42.95 -10.32
N GLY A 47 -6.63 -43.62 -10.32
CA GLY A 47 -7.73 -43.29 -9.42
C GLY A 47 -7.42 -43.60 -7.95
N GLN A 48 -6.74 -44.71 -7.68
CA GLN A 48 -6.29 -45.06 -6.33
C GLN A 48 -5.09 -44.20 -5.90
N TRP A 49 -4.13 -43.98 -6.79
CA TRP A 49 -2.95 -43.15 -6.53
C TRP A 49 -3.34 -41.69 -6.24
N TRP A 50 -4.27 -41.11 -7.02
CA TRP A 50 -4.70 -39.72 -6.81
C TRP A 50 -5.41 -39.51 -5.46
N ARG A 51 -6.18 -40.52 -5.00
CA ARG A 51 -6.89 -40.49 -3.71
C ARG A 51 -5.98 -40.76 -2.51
N SER A 52 -4.83 -41.42 -2.68
CA SER A 52 -3.89 -41.63 -1.57
C SER A 52 -3.05 -40.39 -1.26
N GLN A 53 -2.97 -39.42 -2.18
CA GLN A 53 -2.18 -38.19 -2.05
C GLN A 53 -3.00 -36.99 -1.54
N THR A 54 -4.07 -37.21 -0.77
CA THR A 54 -5.02 -36.15 -0.38
C THR A 54 -4.42 -35.02 0.47
N HIS A 55 -3.31 -35.30 1.13
CA HIS A 55 -2.54 -34.33 1.93
C HIS A 55 -1.83 -33.26 1.08
N LEU A 56 -1.72 -33.45 -0.24
CA LEU A 56 -1.13 -32.49 -1.18
C LEU A 56 -2.22 -31.70 -1.92
N SER A 57 -1.90 -30.47 -2.32
CA SER A 57 -2.74 -29.66 -3.21
C SER A 57 -2.85 -30.31 -4.59
N SER A 58 -3.91 -30.01 -5.35
CA SER A 58 -4.17 -30.64 -6.66
C SER A 58 -3.01 -30.44 -7.65
N VAL A 59 -2.36 -29.26 -7.64
CA VAL A 59 -1.18 -28.99 -8.46
C VAL A 59 0.06 -29.77 -7.98
N ALA A 60 0.27 -29.89 -6.67
CA ALA A 60 1.38 -30.67 -6.12
C ALA A 60 1.21 -32.18 -6.39
N ARG A 61 -0.03 -32.70 -6.38
CA ARG A 61 -0.31 -34.09 -6.80
C ARG A 61 0.04 -34.33 -8.27
N LEU A 62 -0.31 -33.40 -9.17
CA LEU A 62 0.09 -33.50 -10.57
C LEU A 62 1.63 -33.43 -10.72
N GLY A 63 2.27 -32.56 -9.94
CA GLY A 63 3.73 -32.44 -9.89
C GLY A 63 4.42 -33.75 -9.50
N GLU A 64 3.99 -34.35 -8.39
CA GLU A 64 4.48 -35.63 -7.89
C GLU A 64 4.23 -36.79 -8.86
N LEU A 65 3.11 -36.80 -9.59
CA LEU A 65 2.85 -37.80 -10.62
C LEU A 65 3.88 -37.71 -11.74
N ILE A 66 4.18 -36.50 -12.21
CA ILE A 66 5.15 -36.28 -13.27
C ILE A 66 6.56 -36.61 -12.78
N ASP A 67 6.89 -36.20 -11.57
CA ASP A 67 8.22 -36.36 -11.00
C ASP A 67 8.54 -37.81 -10.62
N LYS A 68 7.72 -38.41 -9.74
CA LYS A 68 8.00 -39.73 -9.15
C LYS A 68 7.48 -40.91 -9.94
N VAL A 69 6.60 -40.69 -10.92
CA VAL A 69 6.06 -41.76 -11.76
C VAL A 69 6.48 -41.57 -13.21
N LEU A 70 6.07 -40.49 -13.87
CA LEU A 70 6.27 -40.33 -15.32
C LEU A 70 7.75 -40.31 -15.70
N LEU A 71 8.59 -39.53 -15.00
CA LEU A 71 10.02 -39.43 -15.29
C LEU A 71 10.81 -40.67 -14.89
N VAL A 72 10.34 -41.42 -13.88
CA VAL A 72 10.97 -42.67 -13.43
C VAL A 72 10.69 -43.80 -14.43
N GLU A 73 9.44 -43.93 -14.89
CA GLU A 73 9.01 -45.00 -15.79
C GLU A 73 9.49 -44.81 -17.23
N ILE A 74 9.64 -43.56 -17.69
CA ILE A 74 10.04 -43.27 -19.07
C ILE A 74 11.47 -42.75 -19.11
N GLN A 75 12.35 -43.51 -19.76
CA GLN A 75 13.76 -43.16 -19.91
C GLN A 75 14.05 -42.29 -21.15
N GLN A 76 13.15 -42.29 -22.15
CA GLN A 76 13.27 -41.52 -23.40
C GLN A 76 12.83 -40.05 -23.23
N PRO A 77 13.14 -39.15 -24.20
CA PRO A 77 12.56 -37.81 -24.26
C PRO A 77 11.02 -37.86 -24.30
N ILE A 78 10.40 -36.98 -23.52
CA ILE A 78 8.95 -36.88 -23.32
C ILE A 78 8.47 -35.53 -23.85
N VAL A 79 7.47 -35.54 -24.72
CA VAL A 79 6.77 -34.32 -25.16
C VAL A 79 5.29 -34.43 -24.82
N ILE A 80 4.78 -33.45 -24.07
CA ILE A 80 3.37 -33.32 -23.73
C ILE A 80 2.80 -32.15 -24.55
N PHE A 81 1.93 -32.48 -25.48
CA PHE A 81 1.16 -31.53 -26.27
C PHE A 81 -0.13 -31.20 -25.54
N ILE A 82 -0.37 -29.92 -25.31
CA ILE A 82 -1.62 -29.40 -24.75
C ILE A 82 -2.28 -28.57 -25.83
N ASP A 83 -3.42 -29.05 -26.30
CA ASP A 83 -4.21 -28.43 -27.34
C ASP A 83 -5.37 -27.64 -26.73
N GLU A 84 -5.88 -26.65 -27.48
CA GLU A 84 -6.98 -25.78 -27.06
C GLU A 84 -6.70 -25.07 -25.71
N ILE A 85 -5.47 -24.55 -25.53
CA ILE A 85 -5.06 -23.90 -24.26
C ILE A 85 -5.91 -22.68 -23.91
N ASP A 86 -6.49 -22.01 -24.90
CA ASP A 86 -7.40 -20.87 -24.70
C ASP A 86 -8.71 -21.26 -24.01
N THR A 87 -9.09 -22.54 -23.98
CA THR A 87 -10.25 -23.01 -23.20
C THR A 87 -10.13 -22.71 -21.71
N ILE A 88 -8.91 -22.58 -21.18
CA ILE A 88 -8.70 -22.26 -19.76
C ILE A 88 -9.20 -20.86 -19.41
N LEU A 89 -9.27 -19.93 -20.39
CA LEU A 89 -9.77 -18.57 -20.19
C LEU A 89 -11.25 -18.54 -19.80
N SER A 90 -11.96 -19.62 -20.08
CA SER A 90 -13.38 -19.79 -19.73
C SER A 90 -13.61 -20.44 -18.36
N LEU A 91 -12.55 -20.86 -17.65
CA LEU A 91 -12.66 -21.48 -16.33
C LEU A 91 -12.98 -20.44 -15.26
N LYS A 92 -13.79 -20.85 -14.26
CA LYS A 92 -14.19 -19.98 -13.13
C LYS A 92 -13.15 -19.92 -11.99
N PHE A 93 -11.96 -20.45 -12.21
CA PHE A 93 -10.87 -20.48 -11.25
C PHE A 93 -9.54 -20.22 -11.96
N SER A 94 -8.55 -19.67 -11.24
CA SER A 94 -7.22 -19.42 -11.81
C SER A 94 -6.46 -20.73 -12.04
N THR A 95 -5.79 -20.81 -13.20
CA THR A 95 -4.88 -21.89 -13.59
C THR A 95 -3.41 -21.47 -13.47
N ASP A 96 -3.09 -20.33 -12.85
CA ASP A 96 -1.72 -19.81 -12.76
C ASP A 96 -0.74 -20.81 -12.11
N ASP A 97 -1.23 -21.61 -11.15
CA ASP A 97 -0.44 -22.65 -10.48
C ASP A 97 -0.04 -23.79 -11.43
N PHE A 98 -0.83 -24.09 -12.46
CA PHE A 98 -0.47 -25.05 -13.51
C PHE A 98 0.77 -24.58 -14.29
N PHE A 99 0.81 -23.30 -14.64
CA PHE A 99 1.95 -22.71 -15.33
C PHE A 99 3.16 -22.54 -14.42
N ALA A 100 2.94 -22.22 -13.14
CA ALA A 100 3.99 -22.21 -12.13
C ALA A 100 4.65 -23.59 -11.99
N LEU A 101 3.87 -24.67 -12.06
CA LEU A 101 4.38 -26.05 -12.06
C LEU A 101 5.22 -26.37 -13.31
N ILE A 102 4.75 -26.00 -14.51
CA ILE A 102 5.52 -26.19 -15.76
C ILE A 102 6.85 -25.43 -15.68
N ARG A 103 6.81 -24.18 -15.18
CA ARG A 103 8.01 -23.38 -14.94
C ARG A 103 8.94 -24.02 -13.92
N ALA A 104 8.41 -24.59 -12.83
CA ALA A 104 9.21 -25.28 -11.83
C ALA A 104 10.00 -26.43 -12.47
N PHE A 105 9.36 -27.27 -13.30
CA PHE A 105 10.06 -28.34 -14.03
C PHE A 105 11.14 -27.83 -14.98
N TYR A 106 10.93 -26.69 -15.64
CA TYR A 106 11.97 -26.07 -16.45
C TYR A 106 13.17 -25.64 -15.61
N ASN A 107 12.93 -24.99 -14.46
CA ASN A 107 13.98 -24.55 -13.56
C ASN A 107 14.75 -25.73 -12.96
N TYR A 108 14.05 -26.83 -12.62
CA TYR A 108 14.69 -28.05 -12.09
C TYR A 108 15.67 -28.69 -13.06
N ARG A 109 15.67 -28.32 -14.35
CA ARG A 109 16.70 -28.77 -15.30
C ARG A 109 18.11 -28.31 -14.93
N ALA A 110 18.24 -27.19 -14.22
CA ALA A 110 19.52 -26.69 -13.74
C ALA A 110 20.12 -27.65 -12.69
N ASP A 111 19.28 -28.17 -11.79
CA ASP A 111 19.71 -28.99 -10.66
C ASP A 111 19.66 -30.49 -10.96
N ASN A 112 18.77 -30.94 -11.86
CA ASN A 112 18.59 -32.33 -12.21
C ASN A 112 18.38 -32.51 -13.73
N PRO A 113 19.37 -33.08 -14.46
CA PRO A 113 19.31 -33.22 -15.91
C PRO A 113 18.20 -34.16 -16.41
N THR A 114 17.57 -34.94 -15.51
CA THR A 114 16.43 -35.80 -15.83
C THR A 114 15.24 -35.00 -16.39
N TYR A 115 15.04 -33.76 -15.92
CA TYR A 115 13.97 -32.88 -16.40
C TYR A 115 14.23 -32.30 -17.80
N SER A 116 15.46 -32.36 -18.32
CA SER A 116 15.78 -31.91 -19.69
C SER A 116 15.08 -32.76 -20.75
N ARG A 117 14.60 -33.95 -20.36
CA ARG A 117 13.84 -34.87 -21.20
C ARG A 117 12.37 -34.47 -21.30
N LEU A 118 11.83 -33.63 -20.42
CA LEU A 118 10.41 -33.29 -20.36
C LEU A 118 10.14 -31.97 -21.05
N THR A 119 9.34 -31.97 -22.12
CA THR A 119 8.94 -30.76 -22.84
C THR A 119 7.42 -30.61 -22.89
N PHE A 120 6.93 -29.42 -22.57
CA PHE A 120 5.54 -29.02 -22.77
C PHE A 120 5.43 -28.16 -24.02
N ALA A 121 4.46 -28.45 -24.87
CA ALA A 121 4.10 -27.63 -26.03
C ALA A 121 2.61 -27.27 -25.93
N LEU A 122 2.33 -25.98 -25.84
CA LEU A 122 0.98 -25.42 -25.65
C LEU A 122 0.49 -24.83 -26.97
N PHE A 123 -0.69 -25.21 -27.42
CA PHE A 123 -1.32 -24.72 -28.66
C PHE A 123 -2.66 -24.06 -28.35
N GLY A 124 -2.91 -22.91 -28.97
CA GLY A 124 -4.18 -22.18 -28.93
C GLY A 124 -4.04 -20.78 -29.52
N VAL A 125 -5.14 -20.05 -29.58
CA VAL A 125 -5.24 -18.75 -30.26
C VAL A 125 -5.11 -17.60 -29.25
N THR A 126 -4.14 -17.66 -28.35
CA THR A 126 -3.99 -16.70 -27.25
C THR A 126 -2.52 -16.44 -26.93
N THR A 127 -2.21 -15.23 -26.45
CA THR A 127 -0.82 -14.90 -26.11
C THR A 127 -0.45 -15.46 -24.73
N PRO A 128 0.84 -15.74 -24.46
CA PRO A 128 1.27 -16.16 -23.12
C PRO A 128 0.86 -15.20 -22.00
N SER A 129 0.73 -13.91 -22.30
CA SER A 129 0.27 -12.89 -21.35
C SER A 129 -1.23 -12.98 -21.04
N ASP A 130 -2.03 -13.47 -21.98
CA ASP A 130 -3.47 -13.65 -21.80
C ASP A 130 -3.81 -14.90 -20.96
N LEU A 131 -2.93 -15.91 -20.98
CA LEU A 131 -3.06 -17.13 -20.16
C LEU A 131 -2.84 -16.90 -18.66
N ILE A 132 -2.39 -15.70 -18.26
CA ILE A 132 -2.08 -15.35 -16.87
C ILE A 132 -3.24 -14.54 -16.28
N SER A 133 -3.85 -15.06 -15.22
CA SER A 133 -4.93 -14.35 -14.50
C SER A 133 -4.35 -13.31 -13.54
N ASP A 134 -3.32 -13.67 -12.76
CA ASP A 134 -2.60 -12.76 -11.88
C ASP A 134 -1.37 -12.15 -12.57
N LYS A 135 -1.51 -10.92 -13.09
CA LYS A 135 -0.44 -10.21 -13.81
C LYS A 135 0.77 -9.83 -12.94
N THR A 136 0.69 -10.00 -11.61
CA THR A 136 1.83 -9.77 -10.70
C THR A 136 2.70 -11.03 -10.52
N ARG A 137 2.17 -12.21 -10.87
CA ARG A 137 2.93 -13.44 -11.01
C ARG A 137 3.45 -13.56 -12.45
N THR A 138 4.74 -13.83 -12.64
CA THR A 138 5.34 -14.01 -13.98
C THR A 138 5.67 -15.49 -14.30
N PRO A 139 4.67 -16.36 -14.54
CA PRO A 139 4.96 -17.76 -14.86
C PRO A 139 5.48 -17.95 -16.30
N PHE A 140 5.29 -17.00 -17.23
CA PHE A 140 5.57 -17.18 -18.68
C PHE A 140 6.80 -16.45 -19.25
N ASN A 141 7.89 -16.27 -18.48
CA ASN A 141 9.15 -15.76 -19.05
C ASN A 141 9.96 -16.81 -19.86
N ILE A 142 9.40 -18.00 -20.10
CA ILE A 142 10.14 -19.19 -20.60
C ILE A 142 9.55 -19.74 -21.92
N GLY A 143 8.45 -19.17 -22.41
CA GLY A 143 7.84 -19.54 -23.68
C GLY A 143 8.22 -18.60 -24.82
N ARG A 144 8.56 -19.15 -25.99
CA ARG A 144 8.66 -18.37 -27.24
C ARG A 144 7.32 -18.43 -27.95
N ALA A 145 6.61 -17.30 -28.02
CA ALA A 145 5.41 -17.22 -28.87
C ALA A 145 5.82 -17.50 -30.33
N ILE A 146 5.15 -18.48 -30.94
CA ILE A 146 5.30 -18.76 -32.37
C ILE A 146 4.15 -18.06 -33.06
N ALA A 147 4.46 -16.98 -33.78
CA ALA A 147 3.47 -16.27 -34.57
C ALA A 147 2.96 -17.19 -35.69
N LEU A 148 1.68 -17.50 -35.68
CA LEU A 148 1.03 -18.21 -36.78
C LEU A 148 0.79 -17.21 -37.92
N GLN A 149 1.51 -17.39 -39.01
CA GLN A 149 1.31 -16.62 -40.24
C GLN A 149 0.35 -17.36 -41.17
N GLY A 150 -0.27 -16.63 -42.11
CA GLY A 150 -0.99 -17.26 -43.22
C GLY A 150 -0.04 -18.12 -44.07
N PHE A 151 -0.60 -18.93 -44.96
CA PHE A 151 0.19 -19.71 -45.92
C PHE A 151 1.14 -18.79 -46.69
N GLN A 152 2.43 -19.10 -46.66
CA GLN A 152 3.38 -18.46 -47.56
C GLN A 152 3.27 -19.12 -48.95
N PRO A 153 3.68 -18.42 -50.02
CA PRO A 153 3.68 -18.99 -51.37
C PRO A 153 4.44 -20.32 -51.46
N GLU A 154 5.50 -20.48 -50.68
CA GLU A 154 6.30 -21.71 -50.55
C GLU A 154 5.58 -22.85 -49.80
N ASP A 155 4.77 -22.54 -48.79
CA ASP A 155 3.97 -23.53 -48.03
C ASP A 155 2.82 -24.12 -48.86
N SER A 156 2.44 -23.44 -49.94
CA SER A 156 1.30 -23.79 -50.79
C SER A 156 1.61 -24.84 -51.87
N THR A 157 2.81 -25.41 -51.86
CA THR A 157 3.26 -26.45 -52.80
C THR A 157 2.25 -27.62 -52.97
N PRO A 158 1.57 -28.10 -51.92
CA PRO A 158 0.52 -29.12 -52.07
C PRO A 158 -0.74 -28.62 -52.81
N LEU A 159 -1.14 -27.36 -52.60
CA LEU A 159 -2.30 -26.74 -53.26
C LEU A 159 -2.00 -26.51 -54.75
N LEU A 160 -0.77 -26.12 -55.07
CA LEU A 160 -0.31 -25.93 -56.45
C LEU A 160 -0.45 -27.22 -57.27
N LYS A 161 0.01 -28.36 -56.74
CA LYS A 161 -0.16 -29.68 -57.36
C LYS A 161 -1.63 -30.03 -57.66
N GLY A 162 -2.54 -29.65 -56.75
CA GLY A 162 -3.98 -29.85 -56.97
C GLY A 162 -4.53 -29.00 -58.11
N LEU A 163 -4.06 -27.76 -58.23
CA LEU A 163 -4.50 -26.80 -59.25
C LEU A 163 -3.89 -27.05 -60.63
N GLU A 164 -2.67 -27.59 -60.71
CA GLU A 164 -1.98 -27.96 -61.98
C GLU A 164 -2.80 -28.92 -62.85
N THR A 165 -3.68 -29.72 -62.24
CA THR A 165 -4.57 -30.64 -62.97
C THR A 165 -5.67 -29.91 -63.75
N TYR A 166 -6.06 -28.70 -63.32
CA TYR A 166 -7.20 -27.96 -63.87
C TYR A 166 -6.80 -26.68 -64.62
N TYR A 167 -5.68 -26.05 -64.24
CA TYR A 167 -5.24 -24.76 -64.74
C TYR A 167 -3.86 -24.80 -65.39
N LEU A 168 -3.74 -24.31 -66.62
CA LEU A 168 -2.45 -24.20 -67.32
C LEU A 168 -1.52 -23.15 -66.68
N ASN A 169 -2.10 -22.15 -66.01
CA ASN A 169 -1.40 -21.09 -65.31
C ASN A 169 -1.59 -21.17 -63.78
N ALA A 170 -1.58 -22.38 -63.22
CA ALA A 170 -1.86 -22.67 -61.80
C ALA A 170 -1.10 -21.77 -60.81
N GLN A 171 0.16 -21.44 -61.08
CA GLN A 171 0.97 -20.58 -60.22
C GLN A 171 0.48 -19.11 -60.21
N SER A 172 0.02 -18.59 -61.35
CA SER A 172 -0.57 -17.25 -61.45
C SER A 172 -1.96 -17.18 -60.84
N VAL A 173 -2.74 -18.27 -60.96
CA VAL A 173 -4.04 -18.38 -60.30
C VAL A 173 -3.87 -18.38 -58.79
N LEU A 174 -2.93 -19.19 -58.29
CA LEU A 174 -2.64 -19.29 -56.86
C LEU A 174 -2.11 -17.98 -56.30
N SER A 175 -1.20 -17.28 -57.00
CA SER A 175 -0.71 -15.96 -56.57
C SER A 175 -1.83 -14.92 -56.48
N ARG A 176 -2.80 -14.94 -57.41
CA ARG A 176 -3.95 -14.02 -57.36
C ARG A 176 -4.94 -14.37 -56.24
N ILE A 177 -5.12 -15.66 -55.95
CA ILE A 177 -5.88 -16.12 -54.77
C ILE A 177 -5.20 -15.60 -53.50
N PHE A 178 -3.87 -15.76 -53.39
CA PHE A 178 -3.09 -15.23 -52.26
C PHE A 178 -3.20 -13.72 -52.09
N TYR A 179 -3.24 -12.97 -53.19
CA TYR A 179 -3.47 -11.53 -53.15
C TYR A 179 -4.79 -11.19 -52.45
N TRP A 180 -5.89 -11.86 -52.82
CA TRP A 180 -7.20 -11.61 -52.23
C TRP A 180 -7.35 -12.11 -50.80
N THR A 181 -6.72 -13.24 -50.45
CA THR A 181 -6.92 -13.89 -49.14
C THR A 181 -5.85 -13.54 -48.11
N GLY A 182 -4.71 -12.97 -48.53
CA GLY A 182 -3.54 -12.75 -47.68
C GLY A 182 -2.98 -14.05 -47.11
N GLY A 183 -3.24 -15.19 -47.75
CA GLY A 183 -2.84 -16.52 -47.27
C GLY A 183 -3.61 -17.02 -46.05
N GLN A 184 -4.75 -16.41 -45.70
CA GLN A 184 -5.61 -16.95 -44.64
C GLN A 184 -6.12 -18.36 -45.05
N PRO A 185 -5.87 -19.43 -44.26
CA PRO A 185 -6.04 -20.80 -44.73
C PRO A 185 -7.46 -21.15 -45.20
N PHE A 186 -8.48 -20.75 -44.43
CA PHE A 186 -9.88 -21.07 -44.73
C PHE A 186 -10.37 -20.37 -46.00
N LEU A 187 -10.10 -19.07 -46.15
CA LEU A 187 -10.49 -18.24 -47.27
C LEU A 187 -9.73 -18.64 -48.53
N THR A 188 -8.47 -19.05 -48.39
CA THR A 188 -7.67 -19.63 -49.49
C THR A 188 -8.28 -20.94 -49.98
N GLN A 189 -8.69 -21.83 -49.06
CA GLN A 189 -9.38 -23.07 -49.43
C GLN A 189 -10.77 -22.79 -50.04
N LYS A 190 -11.56 -21.89 -49.44
CA LYS A 190 -12.89 -21.49 -49.91
C LYS A 190 -12.82 -20.92 -51.32
N LEU A 191 -11.86 -20.02 -51.58
CA LEU A 191 -11.67 -19.46 -52.92
C LEU A 191 -11.20 -20.53 -53.91
N CYS A 192 -10.24 -21.40 -53.55
CA CYS A 192 -9.86 -22.54 -54.40
C CYS A 192 -11.06 -23.46 -54.75
N GLN A 193 -11.94 -23.74 -53.79
CA GLN A 193 -13.15 -24.54 -54.01
C GLN A 193 -14.16 -23.84 -54.92
N LEU A 194 -14.40 -22.54 -54.71
CA LEU A 194 -15.28 -21.73 -55.58
C LEU A 194 -14.77 -21.68 -57.01
N MET A 195 -13.45 -21.56 -57.17
CA MET A 195 -12.77 -21.60 -58.47
C MET A 195 -12.99 -22.95 -59.17
N LEU A 196 -12.85 -24.07 -58.46
CA LEU A 196 -13.14 -25.41 -59.00
C LEU A 196 -14.63 -25.59 -59.36
N ALA A 197 -15.54 -25.13 -58.49
CA ALA A 197 -16.98 -25.26 -58.71
C ALA A 197 -17.47 -24.50 -59.95
N LYS A 198 -16.83 -23.37 -60.30
CA LYS A 198 -17.21 -22.55 -61.47
C LYS A 198 -16.75 -23.13 -62.81
N ILE A 199 -15.80 -24.06 -62.83
CA ILE A 199 -15.23 -24.63 -64.06
C ILE A 199 -15.92 -25.93 -64.49
N GLY A 200 -16.50 -26.67 -63.54
CA GLY A 200 -17.08 -28.00 -63.80
C GLY A 200 -15.99 -29.02 -64.17
N GLU A 201 -16.31 -30.02 -65.01
CA GLU A 201 -15.38 -31.09 -65.44
C GLU A 201 -14.32 -30.65 -66.48
N LYS A 202 -14.23 -29.35 -66.82
CA LYS A 202 -13.27 -28.88 -67.83
C LYS A 202 -11.84 -28.87 -67.28
N THR A 203 -10.94 -29.62 -67.91
CA THR A 203 -9.50 -29.64 -67.60
C THR A 203 -8.73 -28.69 -68.52
N SER A 204 -7.63 -28.12 -68.03
CA SER A 204 -6.69 -27.23 -68.77
C SER A 204 -7.23 -25.84 -69.17
N VAL A 205 -7.90 -25.14 -68.25
CA VAL A 205 -8.38 -23.76 -68.47
C VAL A 205 -7.26 -22.75 -68.18
N ASN A 206 -7.15 -21.70 -69.00
CA ASN A 206 -6.27 -20.55 -68.73
C ASN A 206 -7.14 -19.38 -68.24
N LEU A 207 -6.94 -18.95 -67.00
CA LEU A 207 -7.71 -17.84 -66.41
C LEU A 207 -6.87 -16.57 -66.33
N SER A 208 -7.45 -15.46 -66.77
CA SER A 208 -6.86 -14.13 -66.52
C SER A 208 -7.11 -13.67 -65.08
N GLU A 209 -6.25 -12.81 -64.54
CA GLU A 209 -6.42 -12.24 -63.20
C GLU A 209 -7.79 -11.55 -63.03
N GLY A 210 -8.28 -10.85 -64.06
CA GLY A 210 -9.58 -10.18 -64.03
C GLY A 210 -10.79 -11.12 -63.89
N GLN A 211 -10.68 -12.37 -64.35
CA GLN A 211 -11.74 -13.36 -64.15
C GLN A 211 -11.77 -13.87 -62.70
N ILE A 212 -10.62 -13.97 -62.05
CA ILE A 212 -10.52 -14.34 -60.62
C ILE A 212 -11.12 -13.21 -59.76
N ASP A 213 -10.80 -11.96 -60.09
CA ASP A 213 -11.37 -10.79 -59.42
C ASP A 213 -12.89 -10.75 -59.56
N GLN A 214 -13.43 -11.07 -60.74
CA GLN A 214 -14.87 -11.14 -60.96
C GLN A 214 -15.54 -12.25 -60.14
N ILE A 215 -14.87 -13.40 -59.95
CA ILE A 215 -15.38 -14.48 -59.10
C ILE A 215 -15.41 -14.03 -57.63
N VAL A 216 -14.36 -13.37 -57.15
CA VAL A 216 -14.33 -12.81 -55.78
C VAL A 216 -15.42 -11.77 -55.61
N GLN A 217 -15.60 -10.89 -56.59
CA GLN A 217 -16.62 -9.85 -56.57
C GLN A 217 -18.02 -10.44 -56.43
N THR A 218 -18.41 -11.37 -57.32
CA THR A 218 -19.77 -11.89 -57.39
C THR A 218 -20.08 -12.94 -56.32
N CYS A 219 -19.09 -13.77 -55.94
CA CYS A 219 -19.32 -14.92 -55.03
C CYS A 219 -18.90 -14.67 -53.58
N ILE A 220 -18.16 -13.60 -53.29
CA ILE A 220 -17.71 -13.29 -51.93
C ILE A 220 -18.12 -11.89 -51.50
N LEU A 221 -17.92 -10.87 -52.34
CA LEU A 221 -18.09 -9.46 -51.93
C LEU A 221 -19.54 -8.96 -52.07
N GLU A 222 -20.20 -9.26 -53.19
CA GLU A 222 -21.59 -8.87 -53.43
C GLU A 222 -22.52 -9.65 -52.50
N ASN A 223 -23.34 -8.94 -51.72
CA ASN A 223 -24.28 -9.55 -50.77
C ASN A 223 -23.61 -10.59 -49.84
N TRP A 224 -22.40 -10.29 -49.38
CA TRP A 224 -21.54 -11.22 -48.63
C TRP A 224 -22.25 -11.84 -47.42
N GLU A 225 -23.10 -11.08 -46.70
CA GLU A 225 -23.82 -11.57 -45.53
C GLU A 225 -24.75 -12.76 -45.85
N ALA A 226 -25.33 -12.79 -47.05
CA ALA A 226 -26.19 -13.89 -47.48
C ALA A 226 -25.41 -15.04 -48.13
N GLN A 227 -24.20 -14.77 -48.65
CA GLN A 227 -23.39 -15.75 -49.39
C GLN A 227 -22.29 -16.42 -48.56
N ASP A 228 -22.07 -15.98 -47.32
CA ASP A 228 -20.99 -16.48 -46.47
C ASP A 228 -21.28 -17.86 -45.86
N GLU A 229 -21.27 -18.89 -46.70
CA GLU A 229 -21.42 -20.29 -46.31
C GLU A 229 -20.23 -21.12 -46.85
N PRO A 230 -19.53 -21.92 -46.01
CA PRO A 230 -19.59 -21.90 -44.55
C PRO A 230 -19.12 -20.55 -43.97
N GLU A 231 -19.68 -20.19 -42.82
CA GLU A 231 -19.54 -18.88 -42.18
C GLU A 231 -18.09 -18.56 -41.79
N HIS A 232 -17.63 -17.37 -42.16
CA HIS A 232 -16.32 -16.83 -41.81
C HIS A 232 -16.35 -15.32 -41.62
N LEU A 233 -16.84 -14.58 -42.62
CA LEU A 233 -17.03 -13.13 -42.53
C LEU A 233 -18.10 -12.78 -41.49
N LYS A 234 -19.19 -13.54 -41.40
CA LYS A 234 -20.21 -13.37 -40.35
C LYS A 234 -19.61 -13.59 -38.96
N THR A 235 -18.75 -14.59 -38.81
CA THR A 235 -18.05 -14.86 -37.55
C THR A 235 -17.17 -13.68 -37.12
N ILE A 236 -16.49 -13.03 -38.07
CA ILE A 236 -15.70 -11.82 -37.79
C ILE A 236 -16.63 -10.68 -37.35
N ARG A 237 -17.72 -10.43 -38.10
CA ARG A 237 -18.73 -9.41 -37.76
C ARG A 237 -19.29 -9.64 -36.35
N ASP A 238 -19.76 -10.85 -36.08
CA ASP A 238 -20.42 -11.20 -34.84
C ASP A 238 -19.44 -11.10 -33.66
N ARG A 239 -18.15 -11.40 -33.85
CA ARG A 239 -17.11 -11.16 -32.83
C ARG A 239 -16.87 -9.68 -32.55
N LEU A 240 -16.89 -8.82 -33.58
CA LEU A 240 -16.71 -7.38 -33.40
C LEU A 240 -17.91 -6.72 -32.70
N LEU A 241 -19.10 -7.30 -32.87
CA LEU A 241 -20.36 -6.78 -32.35
C LEU A 241 -20.91 -7.58 -31.14
N PHE A 242 -20.18 -8.60 -30.68
CA PHE A 242 -20.66 -9.53 -29.65
C PHE A 242 -21.01 -8.84 -28.33
N ASP A 243 -20.18 -7.87 -27.93
CA ASP A 243 -20.34 -7.09 -26.71
C ASP A 243 -20.60 -5.63 -27.09
N GLU A 244 -21.86 -5.22 -27.04
CA GLU A 244 -22.28 -3.83 -27.32
C GLU A 244 -21.52 -2.81 -26.45
N GLN A 245 -21.09 -3.19 -25.25
CA GLN A 245 -20.36 -2.31 -24.34
C GLN A 245 -18.94 -2.02 -24.81
N LYS A 246 -18.32 -2.94 -25.56
CA LYS A 246 -16.94 -2.83 -26.05
C LYS A 246 -16.86 -2.52 -27.55
N ALA A 247 -17.90 -2.84 -28.32
CA ALA A 247 -17.96 -2.70 -29.76
C ALA A 247 -17.57 -1.28 -30.21
N GLY A 248 -18.04 -0.24 -29.52
CA GLY A 248 -17.71 1.15 -29.85
C GLY A 248 -16.20 1.44 -29.83
N ARG A 249 -15.47 0.91 -28.83
CA ARG A 249 -14.02 1.07 -28.71
C ARG A 249 -13.24 0.24 -29.74
N ILE A 250 -13.67 -1.00 -30.00
CA ILE A 250 -13.04 -1.89 -30.99
C ILE A 250 -13.19 -1.31 -32.40
N LEU A 251 -14.40 -0.88 -32.76
CA LEU A 251 -14.70 -0.24 -34.04
C LEU A 251 -13.98 1.10 -34.18
N GLY A 252 -13.89 1.90 -33.10
CA GLY A 252 -13.12 3.14 -33.09
C GLY A 252 -11.61 2.91 -33.29
N LEU A 253 -11.05 1.83 -32.71
CA LEU A 253 -9.66 1.43 -32.98
C LEU A 253 -9.47 0.99 -34.43
N TYR A 254 -10.41 0.21 -34.98
CA TYR A 254 -10.39 -0.21 -36.39
C TYR A 254 -10.50 0.99 -37.35
N GLN A 255 -11.28 2.03 -36.99
CA GLN A 255 -11.35 3.28 -37.73
C GLN A 255 -9.98 3.93 -37.87
N ARG A 256 -9.20 3.96 -36.78
CA ARG A 256 -7.86 4.55 -36.78
C ARG A 256 -6.89 3.81 -37.71
N VAL A 257 -7.05 2.51 -37.91
CA VAL A 257 -6.23 1.72 -38.86
C VAL A 257 -6.39 2.23 -40.30
N PHE A 258 -7.55 2.80 -40.65
CA PHE A 258 -7.75 3.44 -41.95
C PHE A 258 -7.20 4.87 -42.06
N GLU A 259 -7.02 5.56 -40.93
CA GLU A 259 -6.66 6.98 -40.88
C GLU A 259 -5.16 7.19 -40.63
N THR A 260 -4.55 6.35 -39.81
CA THR A 260 -3.16 6.49 -39.34
C THR A 260 -2.52 5.13 -39.09
N SER A 261 -1.18 5.06 -39.11
CA SER A 261 -0.45 3.85 -38.71
C SER A 261 -0.56 3.66 -37.19
N VAL A 262 -1.28 2.63 -36.76
CA VAL A 262 -1.47 2.32 -35.34
C VAL A 262 -0.35 1.39 -34.87
N PRO A 263 0.54 1.82 -33.96
CA PRO A 263 1.58 0.95 -33.41
C PRO A 263 0.94 -0.17 -32.58
N ALA A 264 1.47 -1.38 -32.70
CA ALA A 264 0.99 -2.53 -31.97
C ALA A 264 1.53 -2.49 -30.53
N ASP A 265 0.63 -2.24 -29.57
CA ASP A 265 0.91 -2.01 -28.15
C ASP A 265 0.43 -3.13 -27.22
N ASP A 266 -0.15 -4.19 -27.80
CA ASP A 266 -0.67 -5.37 -27.10
C ASP A 266 -1.69 -5.03 -25.99
N SER A 267 -2.37 -3.89 -26.10
CA SER A 267 -3.47 -3.50 -25.21
C SER A 267 -4.67 -4.44 -25.38
N PRO A 268 -5.52 -4.64 -24.35
CA PRO A 268 -6.65 -5.57 -24.41
C PRO A 268 -7.58 -5.37 -25.62
N THR A 269 -7.81 -4.12 -26.03
CA THR A 269 -8.63 -3.79 -27.21
C THR A 269 -7.91 -4.13 -28.51
N GLN A 270 -6.59 -3.91 -28.60
CA GLN A 270 -5.81 -4.36 -29.76
C GLN A 270 -5.80 -5.88 -29.84
N THR A 271 -5.69 -6.58 -28.72
CA THR A 271 -5.75 -8.04 -28.65
C THR A 271 -7.11 -8.55 -29.12
N GLU A 272 -8.23 -8.01 -28.63
CA GLU A 272 -9.57 -8.36 -29.11
C GLU A 272 -9.73 -8.12 -30.63
N LEU A 273 -9.21 -6.99 -31.15
CA LEU A 273 -9.22 -6.71 -32.58
C LEU A 273 -8.34 -7.69 -33.38
N LEU A 274 -7.18 -8.10 -32.87
CA LEU A 274 -6.32 -9.12 -33.48
C LEU A 274 -6.97 -10.51 -33.47
N LEU A 275 -7.66 -10.87 -32.37
CA LEU A 275 -8.39 -12.13 -32.21
C LEU A 275 -9.63 -12.23 -33.12
N SER A 276 -10.17 -11.10 -33.58
CA SER A 276 -11.20 -11.08 -34.63
C SER A 276 -10.67 -11.65 -35.95
N GLY A 277 -9.35 -11.63 -36.17
CA GLY A 277 -8.70 -12.07 -37.42
C GLY A 277 -8.77 -11.03 -38.55
N LEU A 278 -9.39 -9.87 -38.31
CA LEU A 278 -9.56 -8.79 -39.28
C LEU A 278 -8.25 -8.06 -39.59
N VAL A 279 -7.42 -7.87 -38.56
CA VAL A 279 -6.13 -7.18 -38.64
C VAL A 279 -4.99 -8.11 -38.21
N GLU A 280 -3.77 -7.77 -38.62
CA GLU A 280 -2.54 -8.44 -38.22
C GLU A 280 -1.46 -7.45 -37.80
N LYS A 281 -0.50 -7.94 -37.00
CA LYS A 281 0.69 -7.18 -36.60
C LYS A 281 1.76 -7.34 -37.68
N HIS A 282 2.03 -6.27 -38.42
CA HIS A 282 3.05 -6.23 -39.47
C HIS A 282 4.04 -5.10 -39.20
N SER A 283 5.33 -5.43 -39.07
CA SER A 283 6.40 -4.45 -38.83
C SER A 283 6.17 -3.51 -37.62
N GLY A 284 5.52 -4.02 -36.58
CA GLY A 284 5.20 -3.26 -35.36
C GLY A 284 3.93 -2.40 -35.43
N TYR A 285 3.14 -2.51 -36.51
CA TYR A 285 1.89 -1.78 -36.69
C TYR A 285 0.71 -2.72 -36.99
N LEU A 286 -0.51 -2.26 -36.70
CA LEU A 286 -1.74 -2.95 -37.11
C LEU A 286 -2.05 -2.67 -38.58
N ARG A 287 -2.35 -3.72 -39.33
CA ARG A 287 -2.75 -3.65 -40.74
C ARG A 287 -3.93 -4.56 -41.01
N ILE A 288 -4.84 -4.15 -41.89
CA ILE A 288 -5.93 -5.01 -42.37
C ILE A 288 -5.33 -6.20 -43.13
N LYS A 289 -5.74 -7.41 -42.76
CA LYS A 289 -5.06 -8.65 -43.15
C LYS A 289 -5.10 -8.95 -44.65
N ASN A 290 -6.20 -8.65 -45.33
CA ASN A 290 -6.34 -8.89 -46.77
C ASN A 290 -7.38 -7.97 -47.45
N PRO A 291 -7.37 -7.89 -48.79
CA PRO A 291 -8.31 -7.06 -49.55
C PRO A 291 -9.79 -7.45 -49.41
N ILE A 292 -10.13 -8.72 -49.20
CA ILE A 292 -11.52 -9.14 -48.97
C ILE A 292 -12.06 -8.47 -47.70
N TYR A 293 -11.31 -8.56 -46.60
CA TYR A 293 -11.68 -7.95 -45.33
C TYR A 293 -11.78 -6.43 -45.42
N GLN A 294 -10.84 -5.79 -46.10
CA GLN A 294 -10.86 -4.34 -46.31
C GLN A 294 -12.09 -3.87 -47.10
N THR A 295 -12.57 -4.69 -48.03
CA THR A 295 -13.72 -4.36 -48.88
C THR A 295 -15.06 -4.59 -48.16
N VAL A 296 -15.13 -5.68 -47.37
CA VAL A 296 -16.33 -6.06 -46.59
C VAL A 296 -16.49 -5.14 -45.37
N PHE A 297 -15.46 -5.02 -44.54
CA PHE A 297 -15.44 -4.17 -43.35
C PHE A 297 -14.84 -2.81 -43.70
N ASN A 298 -15.46 -2.12 -44.66
CA ASN A 298 -14.98 -0.86 -45.18
C ASN A 298 -15.41 0.34 -44.30
N ARG A 299 -15.01 1.55 -44.71
CA ARG A 299 -15.33 2.79 -43.98
C ARG A 299 -16.83 3.08 -43.88
N GLU A 300 -17.60 2.71 -44.89
CA GLU A 300 -19.05 2.94 -44.92
C GLU A 300 -19.77 2.01 -43.94
N TRP A 301 -19.44 0.72 -43.96
CA TRP A 301 -19.92 -0.25 -42.99
C TRP A 301 -19.58 0.18 -41.55
N LEU A 302 -18.33 0.61 -41.34
CA LEU A 302 -17.86 1.06 -40.03
C LEU A 302 -18.63 2.28 -39.50
N ALA A 303 -18.89 3.26 -40.37
CA ALA A 303 -19.67 4.44 -40.02
C ALA A 303 -21.11 4.05 -39.65
N GLN A 304 -21.75 3.15 -40.40
CA GLN A 304 -23.10 2.67 -40.10
C GLN A 304 -23.19 1.98 -38.73
N GLN A 305 -22.20 1.14 -38.38
CA GLN A 305 -22.18 0.47 -37.08
C GLN A 305 -21.91 1.45 -35.92
N LEU A 306 -20.97 2.37 -36.08
CA LEU A 306 -20.67 3.38 -35.07
C LEU A 306 -21.84 4.35 -34.84
N ASP A 307 -22.56 4.71 -35.90
CA ASP A 307 -23.74 5.58 -35.81
C ASP A 307 -24.91 4.89 -35.11
N ALA A 308 -25.09 3.58 -35.32
CA ALA A 308 -26.11 2.78 -34.64
C ALA A 308 -25.84 2.64 -33.12
N LEU A 309 -24.56 2.62 -32.71
CA LEU A 309 -24.16 2.51 -31.31
C LEU A 309 -24.26 3.83 -30.54
N ARG A 310 -24.23 4.99 -31.21
CA ARG A 310 -24.13 6.31 -30.56
C ARG A 310 -25.46 7.05 -30.56
N PRO A 311 -26.07 7.35 -29.40
CA PRO A 311 -27.30 8.16 -29.33
C PRO A 311 -27.09 9.63 -29.72
N TYR A 312 -25.83 10.09 -29.81
CA TYR A 312 -25.43 11.45 -30.17
C TYR A 312 -24.69 11.55 -31.52
N SER A 313 -24.78 10.50 -32.36
CA SER A 313 -24.05 10.38 -33.64
C SER A 313 -24.21 11.59 -34.56
N GLN A 314 -25.42 12.13 -34.69
CA GLN A 314 -25.69 13.27 -35.58
C GLN A 314 -24.89 14.53 -35.20
N LEU A 315 -24.90 14.89 -33.92
CA LEU A 315 -24.18 16.08 -33.42
C LEU A 315 -22.67 15.86 -33.45
N PHE A 316 -22.23 14.66 -33.08
CA PHE A 316 -20.83 14.26 -33.11
C PHE A 316 -20.25 14.28 -34.53
N ASN A 317 -20.96 13.71 -35.51
CA ASN A 317 -20.52 13.70 -36.91
C ASN A 317 -20.49 15.12 -37.51
N ALA A 318 -21.46 15.98 -37.15
CA ALA A 318 -21.45 17.38 -37.55
C ALA A 318 -20.28 18.17 -36.94
N TRP A 319 -19.94 17.90 -35.67
CA TRP A 319 -18.78 18.48 -35.01
C TRP A 319 -17.45 18.00 -35.63
N LEU A 320 -17.32 16.71 -35.92
CA LEU A 320 -16.17 16.16 -36.63
C LEU A 320 -16.02 16.74 -38.05
N ALA A 321 -17.13 16.89 -38.79
CA ALA A 321 -17.13 17.52 -40.11
C ALA A 321 -16.64 18.98 -40.08
N SER A 322 -16.84 19.67 -38.95
CA SER A 322 -16.31 21.01 -38.71
C SER A 322 -14.83 21.04 -38.30
N GLN A 323 -14.12 19.90 -38.36
CA GLN A 323 -12.77 19.73 -37.80
C GLN A 323 -12.70 20.09 -36.32
N CYS A 324 -13.74 19.74 -35.56
CA CYS A 324 -13.87 20.01 -34.13
C CYS A 324 -13.97 21.50 -33.72
N GLN A 325 -14.36 22.39 -34.65
CA GLN A 325 -14.40 23.84 -34.40
C GLN A 325 -15.80 24.39 -34.10
N ASP A 326 -16.87 23.74 -34.56
CA ASP A 326 -18.24 24.23 -34.37
C ASP A 326 -18.78 23.88 -32.97
N GLU A 327 -18.53 24.77 -32.00
CA GLU A 327 -18.99 24.64 -30.61
C GLU A 327 -20.53 24.64 -30.47
N SER A 328 -21.28 25.01 -31.52
CA SER A 328 -22.76 24.96 -31.51
C SER A 328 -23.31 23.54 -31.61
N ARG A 329 -22.45 22.57 -31.95
CA ARG A 329 -22.81 21.15 -32.05
C ARG A 329 -22.53 20.37 -30.77
N LEU A 330 -21.88 20.99 -29.78
CA LEU A 330 -21.60 20.35 -28.50
C LEU A 330 -22.88 20.16 -27.67
N LEU A 331 -22.92 19.09 -26.88
CA LEU A 331 -24.05 18.78 -26.01
C LEU A 331 -24.12 19.77 -24.83
N ARG A 332 -25.33 20.09 -24.37
CA ARG A 332 -25.57 21.02 -23.24
C ARG A 332 -26.76 20.57 -22.40
N GLY A 333 -26.75 20.89 -21.11
CA GLY A 333 -27.86 20.66 -20.19
C GLY A 333 -28.28 19.20 -20.14
N GLN A 334 -29.59 18.95 -20.23
CA GLN A 334 -30.15 17.61 -20.07
C GLN A 334 -29.62 16.60 -21.12
N ALA A 335 -29.38 17.02 -22.36
CA ALA A 335 -28.84 16.15 -23.40
C ALA A 335 -27.40 15.71 -23.12
N LEU A 336 -26.58 16.57 -22.49
CA LEU A 336 -25.24 16.19 -22.04
C LEU A 336 -25.32 15.23 -20.86
N GLN A 337 -26.21 15.48 -19.90
CA GLN A 337 -26.38 14.62 -18.73
C GLN A 337 -26.85 13.20 -19.11
N GLU A 338 -27.84 13.07 -19.99
CA GLU A 338 -28.35 11.78 -20.48
C GLU A 338 -27.26 10.97 -21.20
N VAL A 339 -26.40 11.65 -21.96
CA VAL A 339 -25.27 11.02 -22.64
C VAL A 339 -24.17 10.61 -21.65
N LEU A 340 -23.86 11.45 -20.65
CA LEU A 340 -22.89 11.10 -19.60
C LEU A 340 -23.37 9.90 -18.78
N ASP A 341 -24.65 9.80 -18.46
CA ASP A 341 -25.23 8.65 -17.76
C ASP A 341 -25.17 7.38 -18.63
N TRP A 342 -25.41 7.51 -19.93
CA TRP A 342 -25.21 6.42 -20.89
C TRP A 342 -23.73 5.97 -20.96
N THR A 343 -22.76 6.90 -20.90
CA THR A 343 -21.32 6.57 -20.96
C THR A 343 -20.80 5.78 -19.77
N GLN A 344 -21.44 5.85 -18.59
CA GLN A 344 -20.98 5.15 -17.38
C GLN A 344 -20.92 3.62 -17.53
N ARG A 345 -21.63 3.07 -18.53
CA ARG A 345 -21.73 1.62 -18.78
C ARG A 345 -21.12 1.21 -20.12
N GLN A 346 -20.46 2.13 -20.82
CA GLN A 346 -20.01 1.95 -22.21
C GLN A 346 -18.51 2.22 -22.33
N SER A 347 -17.81 1.45 -23.16
CA SER A 347 -16.39 1.66 -23.49
C SER A 347 -16.29 2.42 -24.82
N LEU A 348 -15.91 3.69 -24.76
CA LEU A 348 -15.92 4.60 -25.91
C LEU A 348 -14.54 4.78 -26.55
N SER A 349 -14.51 5.35 -27.76
CA SER A 349 -13.26 5.71 -28.45
C SER A 349 -12.68 7.02 -27.92
N ASP A 350 -11.39 7.26 -28.18
CA ASP A 350 -10.71 8.50 -27.77
C ASP A 350 -11.39 9.77 -28.33
N LEU A 351 -11.97 9.69 -29.53
CA LEU A 351 -12.67 10.81 -30.15
C LEU A 351 -13.99 11.13 -29.43
N ASP A 352 -14.71 10.11 -28.98
CA ASP A 352 -15.93 10.28 -28.20
C ASP A 352 -15.64 10.98 -26.86
N TYR A 353 -14.56 10.59 -26.18
CA TYR A 353 -14.12 11.28 -24.96
C TYR A 353 -13.73 12.74 -25.20
N ARG A 354 -13.09 13.06 -26.33
CA ARG A 354 -12.76 14.45 -26.67
C ARG A 354 -14.00 15.31 -26.91
N TYR A 355 -15.01 14.76 -27.57
CA TYR A 355 -16.28 15.46 -27.80
C TYR A 355 -17.05 15.73 -26.50
N LEU A 356 -17.10 14.76 -25.59
CA LEU A 356 -17.75 14.90 -24.30
C LEU A 356 -17.02 15.89 -23.39
N ALA A 357 -15.69 15.85 -23.36
CA ALA A 357 -14.87 16.82 -22.62
C ALA A 357 -15.07 18.25 -23.14
N ALA A 358 -15.12 18.44 -24.46
CA ALA A 358 -15.42 19.74 -25.06
C ALA A 358 -16.84 20.23 -24.68
N SER A 359 -17.82 19.33 -24.65
CA SER A 359 -19.20 19.64 -24.24
C SER A 359 -19.30 20.06 -22.77
N GLN A 360 -18.63 19.36 -21.86
CA GLN A 360 -18.58 19.69 -20.43
C GLN A 360 -17.88 21.03 -20.15
N GLU A 361 -16.79 21.33 -20.86
CA GLU A 361 -16.06 22.59 -20.72
C GLU A 361 -16.89 23.78 -21.22
N MET A 362 -17.66 23.61 -22.30
CA MET A 362 -18.58 24.64 -22.77
C MET A 362 -19.69 24.95 -21.77
N GLU A 363 -20.31 23.92 -21.17
CA GLU A 363 -21.33 24.10 -20.12
C GLU A 363 -20.76 24.83 -18.89
N ARG A 364 -19.54 24.49 -18.47
CA ARG A 364 -18.85 25.19 -17.37
C ARG A 364 -18.67 26.68 -17.67
N ARG A 365 -18.28 27.04 -18.90
CA ARG A 365 -18.10 28.43 -19.32
C ARG A 365 -19.43 29.20 -19.36
N GLU A 366 -20.50 28.56 -19.80
CA GLU A 366 -21.84 29.18 -19.79
C GLU A 366 -22.31 29.42 -18.36
N VAL A 367 -22.23 28.42 -17.46
CA VAL A 367 -22.58 28.58 -16.04
C VAL A 367 -21.78 29.70 -15.38
N GLN A 368 -20.48 29.80 -15.66
CA GLN A 368 -19.64 30.86 -15.12
C GLN A 368 -20.04 32.25 -15.62
N LYS A 369 -20.36 32.39 -16.92
CA LYS A 369 -20.88 33.66 -17.48
C LYS A 369 -22.22 34.04 -16.87
N THR A 370 -23.13 33.09 -16.67
CA THR A 370 -24.44 33.35 -16.05
C THR A 370 -24.25 33.84 -14.61
N LEU A 371 -23.37 33.21 -13.85
CA LEU A 371 -23.03 33.62 -12.48
C LEU A 371 -22.37 35.00 -12.42
N GLU A 372 -21.51 35.33 -13.38
CA GLU A 372 -20.89 36.67 -13.49
C GLU A 372 -21.93 37.74 -13.84
N MET A 373 -22.89 37.45 -14.73
CA MET A 373 -23.99 38.34 -15.07
C MET A 373 -24.97 38.53 -13.90
N GLU A 374 -25.26 37.47 -13.15
CA GLU A 374 -26.06 37.56 -11.92
C GLU A 374 -25.35 38.41 -10.87
N ARG A 375 -24.03 38.21 -10.66
CA ARG A 375 -23.23 39.05 -9.76
C ARG A 375 -23.19 40.52 -10.20
N LEU A 376 -23.11 40.78 -11.51
CA LEU A 376 -23.19 42.14 -12.05
C LEU A 376 -24.57 42.74 -11.86
N GLN A 377 -25.66 41.99 -12.09
CA GLN A 377 -27.02 42.45 -11.82
C GLN A 377 -27.27 42.69 -10.33
N GLU A 378 -26.77 41.83 -9.45
CA GLU A 378 -26.82 42.02 -8.00
C GLU A 378 -25.99 43.24 -7.57
N ALA A 379 -24.82 43.45 -8.18
CA ALA A 379 -24.01 44.63 -7.93
C ALA A 379 -24.68 45.91 -8.44
N GLU A 380 -25.27 45.90 -9.63
CA GLU A 380 -26.00 47.03 -10.22
C GLU A 380 -27.27 47.37 -9.43
N THR A 381 -28.03 46.36 -9.00
CA THR A 381 -29.21 46.56 -8.15
C THR A 381 -28.82 47.07 -6.77
N ARG A 382 -27.70 46.61 -6.20
CA ARG A 382 -27.13 47.12 -4.95
C ARG A 382 -26.65 48.56 -5.10
N LEU A 383 -25.99 48.90 -6.20
CA LEU A 383 -25.52 50.25 -6.50
C LEU A 383 -26.70 51.20 -6.76
N ALA A 384 -27.76 50.74 -7.42
CA ALA A 384 -29.00 51.48 -7.63
C ALA A 384 -29.79 51.68 -6.32
N LEU A 385 -29.78 50.69 -5.41
CA LEU A 385 -30.32 50.81 -4.06
C LEU A 385 -29.51 51.80 -3.22
N GLU A 386 -28.19 51.78 -3.31
CA GLU A 386 -27.28 52.73 -2.65
C GLU A 386 -27.43 54.15 -3.21
N GLN A 387 -27.57 54.32 -4.52
CA GLN A 387 -27.85 55.63 -5.11
C GLN A 387 -29.23 56.16 -4.73
N LYS A 388 -30.26 55.30 -4.73
CA LYS A 388 -31.61 55.68 -4.24
C LYS A 388 -31.60 55.99 -2.74
N SER A 389 -30.85 55.26 -1.92
CA SER A 389 -30.74 55.51 -0.49
C SER A 389 -29.94 56.77 -0.19
N ALA A 390 -28.88 57.07 -0.97
CA ALA A 390 -28.11 58.31 -0.89
C ALA A 390 -28.90 59.54 -1.38
N GLN A 391 -29.71 59.39 -2.44
CA GLN A 391 -30.65 60.44 -2.87
C GLN A 391 -31.75 60.66 -1.84
N ARG A 392 -32.33 59.60 -1.27
CA ARG A 392 -33.28 59.70 -0.15
C ARG A 392 -32.63 60.30 1.08
N GLN A 393 -31.37 59.99 1.40
CA GLN A 393 -30.62 60.62 2.49
C GLN A 393 -30.40 62.11 2.23
N ARG A 394 -30.05 62.52 1.00
CA ARG A 394 -29.94 63.95 0.62
C ARG A 394 -31.29 64.67 0.64
N GLN A 395 -32.39 64.00 0.32
CA GLN A 395 -33.74 64.56 0.44
C GLN A 395 -34.25 64.58 1.89
N LEU A 396 -33.94 63.56 2.70
CA LEU A 396 -34.22 63.49 4.14
C LEU A 396 -33.43 64.57 4.90
N LEU A 397 -32.16 64.79 4.58
CA LEU A 397 -31.32 65.85 5.17
C LEU A 397 -31.85 67.26 4.91
N LYS A 398 -32.56 67.48 3.79
CA LYS A 398 -33.24 68.75 3.48
C LYS A 398 -34.61 68.89 4.16
N LEU A 399 -35.21 67.79 4.61
CA LEU A 399 -36.52 67.76 5.29
C LEU A 399 -36.41 67.60 6.82
N LEU A 400 -35.23 67.24 7.35
CA LEU A 400 -34.96 67.04 8.78
C LEU A 400 -34.72 68.33 9.59
N SER A 401 -34.86 69.51 8.98
CA SER A 401 -34.90 70.79 9.70
C SER A 401 -36.32 71.20 10.15
N VAL A 402 -37.35 70.37 9.95
CA VAL A 402 -38.75 70.73 10.27
C VAL A 402 -39.53 69.70 11.10
N ALA A 403 -39.06 68.49 11.38
CA ALA A 403 -39.87 67.57 12.19
C ALA A 403 -39.05 66.59 13.04
N LEU A 404 -38.46 67.12 14.11
CA LEU A 404 -38.06 66.36 15.28
C LEU A 404 -39.31 66.02 16.10
N VAL A 405 -40.00 64.91 15.79
CA VAL A 405 -40.64 63.96 16.76
C VAL A 405 -41.01 62.67 16.01
N ALA A 406 -40.16 61.65 16.11
CA ALA A 406 -40.49 60.21 16.19
C ALA A 406 -39.18 59.39 16.26
N THR A 407 -38.30 59.78 17.19
CA THR A 407 -37.02 59.14 17.49
C THR A 407 -37.23 57.99 18.48
N ALA A 408 -37.20 56.74 17.99
CA ALA A 408 -36.89 55.53 18.76
C ALA A 408 -36.69 54.29 17.87
N GLY A 409 -37.36 54.20 16.71
CA GLY A 409 -37.40 52.96 15.90
C GLY A 409 -36.21 52.73 14.94
N LEU A 410 -35.60 53.78 14.38
CA LEU A 410 -34.57 53.64 13.32
C LEU A 410 -33.15 53.34 13.85
N GLY A 411 -32.81 53.81 15.06
CA GLY A 411 -31.55 53.48 15.71
C GLY A 411 -31.49 52.01 16.14
N GLY A 412 -32.61 51.47 16.63
CA GLY A 412 -32.75 50.05 16.98
C GLY A 412 -32.60 49.13 15.77
N MET A 413 -33.17 49.49 14.60
CA MET A 413 -33.09 48.65 13.40
C MET A 413 -31.70 48.60 12.77
N THR A 414 -30.93 49.69 12.79
CA THR A 414 -29.55 49.71 12.29
C THR A 414 -28.58 49.00 13.23
N LEU A 415 -28.73 49.18 14.55
CA LEU A 415 -28.01 48.38 15.54
C LEU A 415 -28.38 46.89 15.47
N TYR A 416 -29.65 46.57 15.29
CA TYR A 416 -30.12 45.19 15.15
C TYR A 416 -29.57 44.54 13.87
N ALA A 417 -29.59 45.23 12.72
CA ALA A 417 -29.01 44.73 11.48
C ALA A 417 -27.47 44.57 11.57
N TYR A 418 -26.78 45.52 12.20
CA TYR A 418 -25.34 45.41 12.47
C TYR A 418 -25.03 44.24 13.42
N HIS A 419 -25.84 44.06 14.47
CA HIS A 419 -25.71 42.94 15.40
C HIS A 419 -25.94 41.60 14.68
N GLN A 420 -26.99 41.50 13.87
CA GLN A 420 -27.30 40.31 13.05
C GLN A 420 -26.18 40.00 12.05
N ALA A 421 -25.66 41.00 11.34
CA ALA A 421 -24.54 40.84 10.41
C ALA A 421 -23.25 40.39 11.13
N THR A 422 -22.98 40.93 12.32
CA THR A 422 -21.82 40.55 13.13
C THR A 422 -21.95 39.10 13.64
N LEU A 423 -23.15 38.66 14.03
CA LEU A 423 -23.41 37.27 14.41
C LEU A 423 -23.24 36.32 13.21
N ALA A 424 -23.75 36.69 12.04
CA ALA A 424 -23.61 35.90 10.82
C ALA A 424 -22.14 35.77 10.38
N TYR A 425 -21.36 36.85 10.43
CA TYR A 425 -19.92 36.81 10.17
C TYR A 425 -19.18 35.88 11.14
N ARG A 426 -19.50 35.94 12.43
CA ARG A 426 -18.89 35.05 13.45
C ARG A 426 -19.27 33.58 13.22
N GLN A 427 -20.50 33.31 12.78
CA GLN A 427 -20.92 31.95 12.41
C GLN A 427 -20.16 31.42 11.20
N ALA A 428 -19.97 32.25 10.16
CA ALA A 428 -19.19 31.86 8.99
C ALA A 428 -17.74 31.55 9.37
N ALA A 429 -17.11 32.39 10.19
CA ALA A 429 -15.74 32.17 10.65
C ALA A 429 -15.61 30.92 11.55
N ALA A 430 -16.63 30.61 12.37
CA ALA A 430 -16.67 29.35 13.13
C ALA A 430 -16.78 28.12 12.20
N SER A 431 -17.64 28.17 11.19
CA SER A 431 -17.76 27.08 10.20
C SER A 431 -16.52 26.91 9.33
N GLU A 432 -15.77 27.98 9.06
CA GLU A 432 -14.45 27.88 8.43
C GLU A 432 -13.46 27.10 9.29
N VAL A 433 -13.40 27.37 10.60
CA VAL A 433 -12.56 26.60 11.54
C VAL A 433 -12.98 25.12 11.57
N GLU A 434 -14.29 24.84 11.60
CA GLU A 434 -14.82 23.47 11.54
C GLU A 434 -14.38 22.76 10.24
N ALA A 435 -14.43 23.45 9.10
CA ALA A 435 -14.02 22.90 7.81
C ALA A 435 -12.51 22.60 7.76
N ILE A 436 -11.66 23.48 8.31
CA ILE A 436 -10.21 23.24 8.39
C ILE A 436 -9.90 22.07 9.33
N ALA A 437 -10.61 21.97 10.47
CA ALA A 437 -10.47 20.85 11.38
C ALA A 437 -10.86 19.51 10.73
N ALA A 438 -11.94 19.50 9.94
CA ALA A 438 -12.36 18.33 9.17
C ALA A 438 -11.35 17.97 8.05
N ALA A 439 -10.77 18.97 7.38
CA ALA A 439 -9.71 18.77 6.39
C ALA A 439 -8.48 18.09 7.03
N SER A 440 -8.07 18.55 8.22
CA SER A 440 -6.95 17.96 8.96
C SER A 440 -7.19 16.48 9.29
N GLN A 441 -8.40 16.12 9.74
CA GLN A 441 -8.77 14.71 9.95
C GLN A 441 -8.73 13.90 8.65
N GLY A 442 -9.20 14.47 7.54
CA GLY A 442 -9.15 13.82 6.22
C GLY A 442 -7.73 13.58 5.72
N SER A 443 -6.85 14.58 5.85
CA SER A 443 -5.42 14.47 5.52
C SER A 443 -4.72 13.45 6.42
N PHE A 444 -5.04 13.42 7.71
CA PHE A 444 -4.48 12.43 8.64
C PHE A 444 -4.86 10.99 8.24
N ALA A 445 -6.14 10.77 7.92
CA ALA A 445 -6.63 9.47 7.45
C ALA A 445 -6.04 9.04 6.10
N SER A 446 -5.59 10.01 5.29
CA SER A 446 -5.00 9.78 3.98
C SER A 446 -3.47 9.63 4.01
N TYR A 447 -2.86 9.49 5.20
CA TYR A 447 -1.39 9.48 5.37
C TYR A 447 -0.73 10.69 4.72
N GLN A 448 -1.25 11.89 5.05
CA GLN A 448 -0.67 13.20 4.74
C GLN A 448 -0.43 13.94 6.05
N ARG A 449 0.44 13.39 6.91
CA ARG A 449 0.49 13.76 8.33
C ARG A 449 1.04 15.17 8.56
N LEU A 450 1.98 15.62 7.74
CA LEU A 450 2.49 16.99 7.80
C LEU A 450 1.41 18.02 7.44
N ASP A 451 0.65 17.76 6.38
CA ASP A 451 -0.44 18.64 5.93
C ASP A 451 -1.57 18.70 6.97
N ALA A 452 -1.92 17.54 7.55
CA ALA A 452 -2.86 17.46 8.66
C ALA A 452 -2.43 18.30 9.86
N LEU A 453 -1.14 18.28 10.21
CA LEU A 453 -0.60 19.06 11.32
C LEU A 453 -0.67 20.57 11.06
N VAL A 454 -0.30 21.02 9.85
CA VAL A 454 -0.39 22.44 9.47
C VAL A 454 -1.84 22.92 9.52
N GLN A 455 -2.78 22.14 8.98
CA GLN A 455 -4.21 22.46 9.03
C GLN A 455 -4.74 22.48 10.47
N ALA A 456 -4.29 21.56 11.33
CA ALA A 456 -4.70 21.54 12.74
C ALA A 456 -4.22 22.79 13.50
N ILE A 457 -2.97 23.20 13.29
CA ILE A 457 -2.41 24.44 13.83
C ILE A 457 -3.21 25.65 13.33
N GLN A 458 -3.56 25.66 12.03
CA GLN A 458 -4.37 26.71 11.42
C GLN A 458 -5.76 26.81 12.04
N ALA A 459 -6.45 25.68 12.22
CA ALA A 459 -7.75 25.63 12.88
C ALA A 459 -7.65 26.14 14.33
N ARG A 460 -6.64 25.70 15.09
CA ARG A 460 -6.44 26.12 16.48
C ARG A 460 -6.16 27.62 16.61
N ARG A 461 -5.30 28.19 15.76
CA ARG A 461 -5.00 29.63 15.79
C ARG A 461 -6.19 30.48 15.36
N LYS A 462 -6.90 30.08 14.30
CA LYS A 462 -8.12 30.79 13.88
C LYS A 462 -9.18 30.75 14.97
N PHE A 463 -9.34 29.61 15.66
CA PHE A 463 -10.21 29.50 16.83
C PHE A 463 -9.81 30.46 17.96
N GLN A 464 -8.54 30.51 18.35
CA GLN A 464 -8.07 31.41 19.42
C GLN A 464 -8.32 32.90 19.12
N ASN A 465 -8.36 33.27 17.83
CA ASN A 465 -8.67 34.64 17.41
C ASN A 465 -10.17 34.95 17.37
N LEU A 466 -11.05 33.94 17.43
CA LEU A 466 -12.50 34.13 17.48
C LEU A 466 -12.95 34.59 18.88
N LYS A 467 -13.58 35.76 18.94
CA LYS A 467 -14.15 36.32 20.19
C LYS A 467 -15.67 36.34 20.13
N HIS A 468 -16.32 36.26 21.30
CA HIS A 468 -17.76 36.48 21.48
C HIS A 468 -18.67 35.53 20.67
N LEU A 469 -18.41 34.22 20.78
CA LEU A 469 -19.30 33.15 20.32
C LEU A 469 -20.28 32.74 21.43
N ASN A 470 -21.34 32.03 21.06
CA ASN A 470 -22.21 31.35 22.04
C ASN A 470 -21.34 30.38 22.88
N PRO A 471 -21.40 30.41 24.23
CA PRO A 471 -20.58 29.56 25.10
C PRO A 471 -20.59 28.07 24.72
N THR A 472 -21.76 27.51 24.36
CA THR A 472 -21.87 26.09 23.98
C THR A 472 -21.10 25.79 22.69
N ARG A 473 -21.24 26.66 21.68
CA ARG A 473 -20.55 26.49 20.40
C ARG A 473 -19.05 26.74 20.52
N GLN A 474 -18.66 27.70 21.35
CA GLN A 474 -17.25 27.97 21.65
C GLN A 474 -16.58 26.76 22.31
N ALA A 475 -17.23 26.14 23.30
CA ALA A 475 -16.71 24.94 23.96
C ALA A 475 -16.59 23.75 22.99
N GLN A 476 -17.58 23.54 22.13
CA GLN A 476 -17.53 22.48 21.12
C GLN A 476 -16.37 22.68 20.13
N LEU A 477 -16.21 23.91 19.62
CA LEU A 477 -15.15 24.22 18.66
C LEU A 477 -13.75 24.19 19.31
N ASP A 478 -13.64 24.62 20.56
CA ASP A 478 -12.41 24.47 21.36
C ASP A 478 -12.00 23.00 21.45
N GLN A 479 -12.94 22.13 21.84
CA GLN A 479 -12.72 20.70 21.96
C GLN A 479 -12.33 20.07 20.63
N THR A 480 -13.06 20.36 19.54
CA THR A 480 -12.77 19.80 18.21
C THR A 480 -11.38 20.23 17.72
N THR A 481 -11.06 21.52 17.78
CA THR A 481 -9.74 22.00 17.32
C THR A 481 -8.59 21.47 18.17
N HIS A 482 -8.81 21.28 19.48
CA HIS A 482 -7.82 20.67 20.36
C HIS A 482 -7.58 19.19 20.01
N GLN A 483 -8.64 18.40 19.85
CA GLN A 483 -8.53 16.97 19.52
C GLN A 483 -7.83 16.71 18.17
N VAL A 484 -8.14 17.54 17.17
CA VAL A 484 -7.52 17.46 15.84
C VAL A 484 -6.04 17.79 15.90
N LEU A 485 -5.67 18.84 16.65
CA LEU A 485 -4.26 19.19 16.89
C LEU A 485 -3.52 18.11 17.64
N GLU A 486 -4.12 17.56 18.69
CA GLU A 486 -3.54 16.47 19.48
C GLU A 486 -3.26 15.23 18.61
N THR A 487 -4.25 14.81 17.83
CA THR A 487 -4.12 13.68 16.89
C THR A 487 -3.01 13.92 15.86
N ALA A 488 -2.95 15.12 15.30
CA ALA A 488 -1.94 15.45 14.30
C ALA A 488 -0.52 15.53 14.89
N VAL A 489 -0.37 16.03 16.12
CA VAL A 489 0.93 16.13 16.81
C VAL A 489 1.48 14.74 17.16
N TYR A 490 0.67 13.87 17.76
CA TYR A 490 1.15 12.55 18.18
C TYR A 490 1.40 11.60 17.00
N GLY A 491 0.69 11.79 15.89
CA GLY A 491 0.94 11.01 14.68
C GLY A 491 2.00 11.61 13.76
N ALA A 492 2.59 12.78 14.04
CA ALA A 492 3.50 13.43 13.11
C ALA A 492 4.81 12.64 12.91
N ASP A 493 5.12 12.35 11.64
CA ASP A 493 6.33 11.60 11.26
C ASP A 493 7.25 12.44 10.37
N GLU A 494 6.66 13.15 9.42
CA GLU A 494 7.34 14.01 8.45
C GLU A 494 7.55 15.42 9.04
N MET A 495 8.73 15.99 8.83
CA MET A 495 9.12 17.30 9.37
C MET A 495 9.23 18.36 8.26
N ASN A 496 9.76 17.98 7.09
CA ASN A 496 10.05 18.93 6.03
C ASN A 496 10.09 18.26 4.64
N ARG A 497 9.94 19.09 3.59
CA ARG A 497 9.99 18.71 2.16
C ARG A 497 10.99 19.61 1.44
N LEU A 498 11.89 19.01 0.67
CA LEU A 498 12.84 19.72 -0.19
C LEU A 498 12.59 19.37 -1.65
N GLU A 499 12.40 20.37 -2.50
CA GLU A 499 12.08 20.17 -3.92
C GLU A 499 13.33 19.85 -4.75
N HIS A 500 13.30 18.70 -5.43
CA HIS A 500 14.35 18.29 -6.37
C HIS A 500 13.76 17.36 -7.41
N ILE A 501 13.75 17.77 -8.68
CA ILE A 501 13.12 17.02 -9.78
C ILE A 501 13.71 15.60 -9.87
N GLY A 502 12.84 14.60 -9.69
CA GLY A 502 13.18 13.18 -9.69
C GLY A 502 14.33 12.82 -8.74
N GLY A 503 14.11 12.97 -7.42
CA GLY A 503 15.15 12.75 -6.41
C GLY A 503 15.71 11.33 -6.41
N LEU A 504 17.02 11.20 -6.66
CA LEU A 504 17.73 9.92 -6.79
C LEU A 504 18.52 9.57 -5.53
N SER A 505 19.12 10.56 -4.87
CA SER A 505 19.95 10.32 -3.69
C SER A 505 19.94 11.48 -2.70
N VAL A 506 20.25 11.14 -1.45
CA VAL A 506 20.45 12.08 -0.35
C VAL A 506 21.64 11.63 0.50
N ASP A 507 22.44 12.59 0.94
CA ASP A 507 23.49 12.44 1.93
C ASP A 507 23.48 13.54 2.98
N PHE A 508 23.95 13.22 4.19
CA PHE A 508 24.21 14.19 5.24
C PHE A 508 25.70 14.47 5.34
N SER A 509 26.06 15.70 5.69
CA SER A 509 27.43 15.99 6.14
C SER A 509 27.74 15.24 7.44
N PRO A 510 29.04 14.99 7.76
CA PRO A 510 29.43 14.27 8.97
C PRO A 510 28.96 14.92 10.29
N ASP A 511 28.75 16.23 10.31
CA ASP A 511 28.20 16.98 11.45
C ASP A 511 26.66 17.06 11.46
N GLY A 512 26.01 16.52 10.41
CA GLY A 512 24.57 16.50 10.23
C GLY A 512 23.92 17.87 9.94
N GLN A 513 24.71 18.92 9.69
CA GLN A 513 24.18 20.28 9.46
C GLN A 513 23.80 20.56 8.02
N LEU A 514 24.35 19.81 7.07
CA LEU A 514 24.12 19.97 5.64
C LEU A 514 23.56 18.70 5.03
N LEU A 515 22.79 18.87 3.96
CA LEU A 515 22.29 17.78 3.12
C LEU A 515 22.68 18.01 1.68
N ALA A 516 23.16 16.98 1.00
CA ALA A 516 23.36 16.98 -0.44
C ALA A 516 22.31 16.07 -1.08
N THR A 517 21.64 16.57 -2.12
CA THR A 517 20.63 15.79 -2.85
C THR A 517 20.93 15.83 -4.34
N THR A 518 20.64 14.74 -5.04
CA THR A 518 20.80 14.65 -6.51
C THR A 518 19.50 14.21 -7.16
N GLY A 519 19.27 14.68 -8.40
CA GLY A 519 18.05 14.41 -9.14
C GLY A 519 18.31 14.07 -10.62
N SER A 520 17.21 13.80 -11.33
CA SER A 520 17.23 13.51 -12.77
C SER A 520 17.57 14.76 -13.61
N ASP A 521 17.47 15.95 -13.01
CA ASP A 521 17.75 17.26 -13.59
C ASP A 521 19.24 17.60 -13.76
N ARG A 522 20.15 16.65 -13.48
CA ARG A 522 21.62 16.80 -13.65
C ARG A 522 22.25 17.78 -12.67
N ILE A 523 21.56 18.02 -11.57
CA ILE A 523 21.94 18.96 -10.53
C ILE A 523 22.17 18.22 -9.22
N LEU A 524 23.16 18.70 -8.47
CA LEU A 524 23.29 18.44 -7.04
C LEU A 524 22.88 19.72 -6.31
N LYS A 525 22.02 19.60 -5.31
CA LYS A 525 21.62 20.71 -4.45
C LYS A 525 22.18 20.50 -3.05
N LEU A 526 22.73 21.56 -2.48
CA LEU A 526 23.21 21.58 -1.10
C LEU A 526 22.26 22.40 -0.24
N TRP A 527 21.82 21.80 0.86
CA TRP A 527 20.82 22.35 1.77
C TRP A 527 21.39 22.44 3.18
N GLN A 528 20.88 23.38 3.95
CA GLN A 528 20.99 23.34 5.40
C GLN A 528 20.00 22.32 5.97
N ARG A 529 20.24 21.89 7.21
CA ARG A 529 19.37 20.95 7.94
C ARG A 529 17.93 21.45 8.08
N ASP A 530 17.73 22.77 8.15
CA ASP A 530 16.40 23.41 8.18
C ASP A 530 15.70 23.43 6.81
N GLY A 531 16.34 22.94 5.76
CA GLY A 531 15.81 22.89 4.40
C GLY A 531 16.04 24.13 3.56
N GLN A 532 16.82 25.11 4.04
CA GLN A 532 17.24 26.23 3.21
C GLN A 532 18.23 25.76 2.13
N LEU A 533 17.97 26.08 0.86
CA LEU A 533 18.91 25.85 -0.24
C LEU A 533 20.11 26.79 -0.10
N ILE A 534 21.32 26.23 -0.08
CA ILE A 534 22.59 26.96 0.02
C ILE A 534 23.15 27.20 -1.39
N ASP A 535 23.34 26.11 -2.14
CA ASP A 535 24.00 26.16 -3.44
C ASP A 535 23.54 25.03 -4.37
N THR A 536 23.84 25.16 -5.65
CA THR A 536 23.41 24.30 -6.73
C THR A 536 24.57 24.02 -7.69
N PHE A 537 24.95 22.76 -7.83
CA PHE A 537 26.09 22.31 -8.63
C PHE A 537 25.57 21.57 -9.86
N SER A 538 25.90 22.06 -11.05
CA SER A 538 25.45 21.46 -12.31
C SER A 538 26.49 20.55 -12.94
N HIS A 539 26.00 19.56 -13.69
CA HIS A 539 26.82 18.64 -14.46
C HIS A 539 26.16 18.32 -15.82
N GLU A 540 26.92 17.78 -16.77
CA GLU A 540 26.44 17.57 -18.15
C GLU A 540 25.45 16.40 -18.25
N ALA A 541 25.59 15.41 -17.36
CA ALA A 541 24.75 14.23 -17.26
C ALA A 541 24.06 14.10 -15.89
N THR A 542 23.08 13.20 -15.80
CA THR A 542 22.32 12.94 -14.57
C THR A 542 23.25 12.43 -13.48
N LEU A 543 23.16 13.04 -12.29
CA LEU A 543 23.93 12.65 -11.11
C LEU A 543 23.12 11.63 -10.29
N TYR A 544 23.58 10.39 -10.23
CA TYR A 544 22.81 9.32 -9.61
C TYR A 544 22.97 9.27 -8.09
N ARG A 545 24.20 9.44 -7.59
CA ARG A 545 24.50 9.38 -6.16
C ARG A 545 25.57 10.40 -5.77
N ALA A 546 25.45 10.94 -4.57
CA ALA A 546 26.41 11.88 -3.99
C ALA A 546 26.86 11.46 -2.59
N LYS A 547 28.09 11.85 -2.25
CA LYS A 547 28.71 11.62 -0.95
C LYS A 547 29.51 12.83 -0.48
N PHE A 548 29.35 13.18 0.79
CA PHE A 548 30.28 14.07 1.50
C PHE A 548 31.58 13.34 1.80
N SER A 549 32.67 14.12 1.87
CA SER A 549 33.91 13.66 2.50
C SER A 549 33.77 13.56 4.02
N PRO A 550 34.57 12.68 4.67
CA PRO A 550 34.55 12.55 6.13
C PRO A 550 34.89 13.83 6.91
N ASP A 551 35.60 14.78 6.28
CA ASP A 551 35.89 16.10 6.82
C ASP A 551 34.77 17.13 6.55
N GLY A 552 33.75 16.76 5.78
CA GLY A 552 32.63 17.60 5.38
C GLY A 552 32.96 18.71 4.37
N GLN A 553 34.18 18.78 3.82
CA GLN A 553 34.60 19.92 2.98
C GLN A 553 34.36 19.74 1.48
N THR A 554 34.17 18.49 1.04
CA THR A 554 34.01 18.16 -0.38
C THR A 554 32.82 17.25 -0.63
N LEU A 555 32.33 17.29 -1.86
CA LEU A 555 31.23 16.48 -2.38
C LEU A 555 31.69 15.77 -3.65
N ALA A 556 31.57 14.45 -3.68
CA ALA A 556 31.70 13.66 -4.90
C ALA A 556 30.33 13.20 -5.36
N ALA A 557 30.03 13.33 -6.65
CA ALA A 557 28.85 12.73 -7.25
C ALA A 557 29.21 11.90 -8.47
N VAL A 558 28.36 10.95 -8.82
CA VAL A 558 28.56 10.06 -9.97
C VAL A 558 27.59 10.35 -11.09
N GLY A 559 28.12 10.52 -12.29
CA GLY A 559 27.36 10.77 -13.51
C GLY A 559 27.03 9.49 -14.28
N LEU A 560 25.85 9.47 -14.92
CA LEU A 560 25.47 8.40 -15.86
C LEU A 560 26.30 8.43 -17.17
N ASP A 561 27.11 9.46 -17.38
CA ASP A 561 28.08 9.57 -18.48
C ASP A 561 29.42 8.85 -18.21
N GLY A 562 29.60 8.26 -17.03
CA GLY A 562 30.85 7.59 -16.66
C GLY A 562 31.88 8.49 -15.97
N THR A 563 31.49 9.71 -15.57
CA THR A 563 32.38 10.65 -14.87
C THR A 563 32.01 10.86 -13.41
N VAL A 564 32.96 11.34 -12.61
CA VAL A 564 32.77 11.60 -11.18
C VAL A 564 33.24 13.03 -10.87
N PRO A 565 32.35 14.03 -10.95
CA PRO A 565 32.68 15.37 -10.52
C PRO A 565 32.89 15.45 -8.99
N VAL A 566 33.92 16.18 -8.59
CA VAL A 566 34.24 16.48 -7.18
C VAL A 566 34.29 17.99 -6.97
N TRP A 567 33.54 18.49 -6.00
CA TRP A 567 33.42 19.90 -5.66
C TRP A 567 33.83 20.18 -4.22
N ARG A 568 34.30 21.39 -3.95
CA ARG A 568 34.22 21.98 -2.61
C ARG A 568 32.82 22.53 -2.37
N LEU A 569 32.48 22.72 -1.10
CA LEU A 569 31.19 23.31 -0.72
C LEU A 569 30.97 24.76 -1.19
N ASP A 570 32.03 25.46 -1.61
CA ASP A 570 31.97 26.84 -2.12
C ASP A 570 31.60 26.93 -3.61
N GLY A 571 31.16 25.83 -4.24
CA GLY A 571 30.84 25.79 -5.67
C GLY A 571 32.02 25.37 -6.56
N THR A 572 33.26 25.44 -6.06
CA THR A 572 34.44 25.22 -6.91
C THR A 572 34.62 23.74 -7.27
N ARG A 573 34.61 23.43 -8.57
CA ARG A 573 34.92 22.08 -9.08
C ARG A 573 36.43 21.84 -8.96
N GLN A 574 36.83 20.89 -8.12
CA GLN A 574 38.24 20.54 -7.92
C GLN A 574 38.78 19.67 -9.04
N THR A 575 38.04 18.61 -9.38
CA THR A 575 38.45 17.63 -10.38
C THR A 575 37.23 16.91 -10.97
N THR A 576 37.43 16.14 -12.03
CA THR A 576 36.44 15.23 -12.60
C THR A 576 37.14 13.94 -12.95
N LEU A 577 36.80 12.86 -12.25
CA LEU A 577 37.40 11.55 -12.47
C LEU A 577 36.79 10.95 -13.74
N VAL A 578 37.65 10.51 -14.66
CA VAL A 578 37.24 9.91 -15.93
C VAL A 578 37.97 8.58 -16.09
N GLY A 579 37.23 7.51 -16.37
CA GLY A 579 37.83 6.21 -16.69
C GLY A 579 36.91 4.99 -16.62
N HIS A 580 35.67 5.14 -16.17
CA HIS A 580 34.64 4.13 -16.43
C HIS A 580 34.12 4.25 -17.86
N THR A 581 33.71 3.13 -18.47
CA THR A 581 33.22 3.10 -19.86
C THR A 581 31.70 3.12 -19.98
N ALA A 582 30.99 3.18 -18.85
CA ALA A 582 29.53 3.19 -18.77
C ALA A 582 29.06 3.91 -17.50
N ALA A 583 27.73 4.10 -17.37
CA ALA A 583 27.10 4.78 -16.25
C ALA A 583 27.58 4.27 -14.88
N ILE A 584 27.86 5.21 -13.97
CA ILE A 584 28.29 4.95 -12.59
C ILE A 584 27.07 5.08 -11.66
N TRP A 585 26.88 4.09 -10.79
CA TRP A 585 25.68 3.97 -9.95
C TRP A 585 25.91 4.34 -8.48
N ASP A 586 27.13 4.20 -7.97
CA ASP A 586 27.41 4.54 -6.57
C ASP A 586 28.85 5.01 -6.40
N VAL A 587 29.05 5.78 -5.34
CA VAL A 587 30.35 6.24 -4.85
C VAL A 587 30.39 6.09 -3.34
N ALA A 588 31.53 5.64 -2.84
CA ALA A 588 31.84 5.62 -1.42
C ALA A 588 33.20 6.27 -1.17
N MET A 589 33.33 7.02 -0.08
CA MET A 589 34.62 7.50 0.40
C MET A 589 35.11 6.58 1.52
N SER A 590 36.43 6.36 1.55
CA SER A 590 37.06 5.69 2.68
C SER A 590 36.90 6.55 3.95
N PRO A 591 36.87 5.93 5.15
CA PRO A 591 36.76 6.66 6.41
C PRO A 591 37.89 7.68 6.64
N ASP A 592 39.06 7.43 6.06
CA ASP A 592 40.23 8.34 6.07
C ASP A 592 40.11 9.51 5.06
N GLY A 593 39.11 9.50 4.17
CA GLY A 593 38.87 10.52 3.14
C GLY A 593 39.85 10.50 1.96
N GLN A 594 40.83 9.59 1.93
CA GLN A 594 41.90 9.60 0.92
C GLN A 594 41.55 8.83 -0.35
N THR A 595 40.59 7.90 -0.29
CA THR A 595 40.22 7.00 -1.39
C THR A 595 38.73 7.08 -1.71
N LEU A 596 38.41 7.20 -3.00
CA LEU A 596 37.07 7.10 -3.56
C LEU A 596 36.90 5.74 -4.24
N ALA A 597 35.80 5.05 -3.96
CA ALA A 597 35.40 3.83 -4.66
C ALA A 597 34.17 4.12 -5.52
N THR A 598 34.20 3.71 -6.79
CA THR A 598 33.11 3.93 -7.74
C THR A 598 32.73 2.64 -8.45
N VAL A 599 31.44 2.46 -8.73
CA VAL A 599 30.91 1.23 -9.36
C VAL A 599 30.04 1.52 -10.56
N SER A 600 30.17 0.71 -11.60
CA SER A 600 29.60 1.02 -12.92
C SER A 600 28.90 -0.16 -13.58
N SER A 601 28.06 0.19 -14.55
CA SER A 601 27.51 -0.72 -15.57
C SER A 601 28.59 -1.46 -16.37
N ASP A 602 29.83 -0.97 -16.40
CA ASP A 602 30.97 -1.66 -17.01
C ASP A 602 31.46 -2.90 -16.22
N ARG A 603 30.76 -3.24 -15.13
CA ARG A 603 30.98 -4.41 -14.26
C ARG A 603 32.21 -4.30 -13.37
N THR A 604 32.83 -3.12 -13.29
CA THR A 604 34.05 -2.90 -12.51
C THR A 604 33.79 -1.98 -11.30
N ILE A 605 34.70 -2.10 -10.33
CA ILE A 605 34.84 -1.16 -9.23
C ILE A 605 36.19 -0.46 -9.44
N LYS A 606 36.25 0.86 -9.33
CA LYS A 606 37.50 1.62 -9.42
C LYS A 606 37.78 2.35 -8.12
N LEU A 607 39.05 2.31 -7.69
CA LEU A 607 39.55 3.05 -6.55
C LEU A 607 40.39 4.22 -7.03
N TRP A 608 40.12 5.39 -6.50
CA TRP A 608 40.74 6.65 -6.90
C TRP A 608 41.31 7.35 -5.68
N ARG A 609 42.39 8.10 -5.87
CA ARG A 609 42.79 9.14 -4.92
C ARG A 609 42.00 10.42 -5.21
N ALA A 610 41.80 11.25 -4.20
CA ALA A 610 41.11 12.53 -4.32
C ALA A 610 41.70 13.48 -5.40
N ASP A 611 42.98 13.32 -5.76
CA ASP A 611 43.66 14.11 -6.78
C ASP A 611 43.31 13.72 -8.24
N GLY A 612 42.54 12.64 -8.45
CA GLY A 612 42.24 12.13 -9.78
C GLY A 612 42.92 10.81 -10.13
N THR A 613 43.91 10.38 -9.35
CA THR A 613 44.73 9.22 -9.70
C THR A 613 43.94 7.92 -9.53
N LEU A 614 43.83 7.12 -10.60
CA LEU A 614 43.30 5.76 -10.53
C LEU A 614 44.31 4.86 -9.79
N LEU A 615 43.90 4.32 -8.65
CA LEU A 615 44.72 3.44 -7.81
C LEU A 615 44.56 1.97 -8.19
N GLN A 616 43.32 1.51 -8.40
CA GLN A 616 43.04 0.11 -8.69
C GLN A 616 41.73 -0.05 -9.50
N THR A 617 41.67 -1.08 -10.34
CA THR A 617 40.44 -1.56 -10.97
C THR A 617 40.17 -3.00 -10.52
N LEU A 618 39.03 -3.22 -9.85
CA LEU A 618 38.61 -4.52 -9.35
C LEU A 618 37.60 -5.10 -10.34
N SER A 619 37.96 -6.26 -10.89
CA SER A 619 37.16 -6.98 -11.89
C SER A 619 36.82 -8.36 -11.35
N GLY A 620 35.55 -8.74 -11.40
CA GLY A 620 35.10 -10.08 -10.97
C GLY A 620 33.60 -10.26 -10.88
N HIS A 621 32.82 -9.18 -10.86
CA HIS A 621 31.38 -9.24 -11.09
C HIS A 621 31.05 -9.58 -12.55
N GLN A 622 29.95 -10.30 -12.76
CA GLN A 622 29.52 -10.76 -14.09
C GLN A 622 28.46 -9.85 -14.74
N ALA A 623 27.94 -8.90 -13.97
CA ALA A 623 26.95 -7.91 -14.42
C ALA A 623 27.26 -6.53 -13.79
N ALA A 624 26.38 -5.56 -14.06
CA ALA A 624 26.52 -4.19 -13.56
C ALA A 624 26.58 -4.15 -12.03
N VAL A 625 27.51 -3.36 -11.50
CA VAL A 625 27.69 -3.17 -10.05
C VAL A 625 26.95 -1.91 -9.63
N TRP A 626 26.00 -2.03 -8.71
CA TRP A 626 25.04 -0.98 -8.37
C TRP A 626 25.35 -0.22 -7.09
N SER A 627 26.04 -0.84 -6.14
CA SER A 627 26.37 -0.20 -4.87
C SER A 627 27.72 -0.63 -4.34
N VAL A 628 28.37 0.27 -3.61
CA VAL A 628 29.64 0.04 -2.93
C VAL A 628 29.65 0.70 -1.57
N ALA A 629 30.25 0.02 -0.59
CA ALA A 629 30.44 0.56 0.75
C ALA A 629 31.82 0.17 1.28
N PHE A 630 32.51 1.12 1.93
CA PHE A 630 33.68 0.82 2.74
C PHE A 630 33.26 0.28 4.10
N SER A 631 34.05 -0.64 4.65
CA SER A 631 33.96 -0.96 6.07
C SER A 631 34.38 0.25 6.93
N PRO A 632 33.89 0.37 8.19
CA PRO A 632 34.25 1.48 9.07
C PRO A 632 35.75 1.56 9.41
N ASP A 633 36.45 0.42 9.41
CA ASP A 633 37.92 0.34 9.54
C ASP A 633 38.67 0.70 8.24
N GLY A 634 37.94 0.90 7.15
CA GLY A 634 38.44 1.21 5.83
C GLY A 634 39.19 0.08 5.13
N GLN A 635 39.30 -1.12 5.72
CA GLN A 635 40.13 -2.20 5.16
C GLN A 635 39.42 -2.99 4.06
N LEU A 636 38.10 -3.05 4.11
CA LEU A 636 37.26 -3.82 3.20
C LEU A 636 36.34 -2.93 2.37
N LEU A 637 35.97 -3.46 1.22
CA LEU A 637 34.93 -2.94 0.33
C LEU A 637 33.87 -4.02 0.13
N ALA A 638 32.61 -3.67 0.29
CA ALA A 638 31.47 -4.48 -0.12
C ALA A 638 30.89 -3.91 -1.42
N SER A 639 30.60 -4.77 -2.39
CA SER A 639 29.96 -4.40 -3.64
C SER A 639 28.74 -5.25 -3.93
N ALA A 640 27.64 -4.64 -4.37
CA ALA A 640 26.39 -5.30 -4.76
C ALA A 640 26.15 -5.20 -6.26
N SER A 641 25.67 -6.28 -6.88
CA SER A 641 25.61 -6.41 -8.33
C SER A 641 24.33 -7.10 -8.83
N LEU A 642 24.01 -6.85 -10.10
CA LEU A 642 22.96 -7.56 -10.84
C LEU A 642 23.29 -9.02 -11.16
N ASP A 643 24.50 -9.48 -10.82
CA ASP A 643 24.86 -10.91 -10.88
C ASP A 643 24.37 -11.70 -9.66
N ASN A 644 23.50 -11.08 -8.87
CA ASN A 644 22.88 -11.61 -7.66
C ASN A 644 23.86 -11.83 -6.49
N THR A 645 25.08 -11.29 -6.56
CA THR A 645 26.08 -11.47 -5.51
C THR A 645 26.45 -10.17 -4.81
N ILE A 646 26.86 -10.30 -3.56
CA ILE A 646 27.64 -9.30 -2.84
C ILE A 646 29.08 -9.81 -2.75
N LYS A 647 30.05 -8.96 -3.06
CA LYS A 647 31.48 -9.33 -2.97
C LYS A 647 32.20 -8.47 -1.96
N LEU A 648 33.09 -9.10 -1.19
CA LEU A 648 33.99 -8.42 -0.27
C LEU A 648 35.42 -8.43 -0.81
N TRP A 649 36.04 -7.26 -0.80
CA TRP A 649 37.38 -7.02 -1.35
C TRP A 649 38.28 -6.37 -0.31
N ASN A 650 39.59 -6.60 -0.39
CA ASN A 650 40.58 -5.74 0.28
C ASN A 650 40.94 -4.54 -0.61
N ARG A 651 41.72 -3.60 -0.07
CA ARG A 651 42.19 -2.41 -0.82
C ARG A 651 43.12 -2.76 -1.98
N GLU A 652 43.80 -3.89 -1.93
CA GLU A 652 44.63 -4.41 -3.02
C GLU A 652 43.81 -4.95 -4.20
N GLY A 653 42.47 -5.04 -4.06
CA GLY A 653 41.57 -5.53 -5.09
C GLY A 653 41.42 -7.05 -5.14
N THR A 654 41.89 -7.75 -4.12
CA THR A 654 41.70 -9.19 -3.94
C THR A 654 40.29 -9.48 -3.45
N LEU A 655 39.61 -10.40 -4.13
CA LEU A 655 38.31 -10.91 -3.70
C LEU A 655 38.48 -11.82 -2.47
N ILE A 656 37.89 -11.44 -1.34
CA ILE A 656 37.96 -12.18 -0.08
C ILE A 656 36.79 -13.15 0.07
N ARG A 657 35.58 -12.69 -0.30
CA ARG A 657 34.33 -13.45 -0.18
C ARG A 657 33.34 -13.08 -1.28
N THR A 658 32.49 -14.04 -1.63
CA THR A 658 31.27 -13.83 -2.40
C THR A 658 30.10 -14.34 -1.56
N LEU A 659 29.14 -13.47 -1.28
CA LEU A 659 27.89 -13.80 -0.60
C LEU A 659 26.81 -13.90 -1.68
N ASP A 660 26.18 -15.05 -1.76
CA ASP A 660 25.15 -15.33 -2.76
C ASP A 660 23.78 -14.90 -2.22
N ASN A 661 23.14 -13.92 -2.88
CA ASN A 661 21.80 -13.47 -2.51
C ASN A 661 20.69 -14.36 -3.09
N GLY A 662 21.04 -15.43 -3.81
CA GLY A 662 20.12 -16.32 -4.51
C GLY A 662 19.84 -15.84 -5.93
N ASN A 663 18.61 -15.98 -6.41
CA ASN A 663 18.24 -15.68 -7.80
C ASN A 663 17.72 -14.25 -8.02
N ALA A 664 18.16 -13.28 -7.21
CA ALA A 664 17.70 -11.90 -7.29
C ALA A 664 18.85 -10.90 -7.25
N ALA A 665 18.78 -9.93 -8.17
CA ALA A 665 19.74 -8.85 -8.28
C ALA A 665 19.82 -8.03 -6.99
N VAL A 666 21.03 -7.65 -6.59
CA VAL A 666 21.28 -6.86 -5.38
C VAL A 666 21.53 -5.41 -5.78
N TRP A 667 20.67 -4.51 -5.29
CA TRP A 667 20.73 -3.09 -5.65
C TRP A 667 21.61 -2.28 -4.70
N THR A 668 21.72 -2.71 -3.44
CA THR A 668 22.33 -1.90 -2.39
C THR A 668 23.01 -2.76 -1.34
N VAL A 669 24.11 -2.26 -0.78
CA VAL A 669 24.79 -2.86 0.36
C VAL A 669 25.27 -1.77 1.33
N ALA A 670 25.24 -2.05 2.63
CA ALA A 670 25.75 -1.16 3.67
C ALA A 670 26.42 -1.96 4.79
N PHE A 671 27.51 -1.43 5.34
CA PHE A 671 28.11 -1.96 6.57
C PHE A 671 27.40 -1.39 7.80
N SER A 672 27.34 -2.19 8.86
CA SER A 672 27.02 -1.70 10.20
C SER A 672 28.15 -0.79 10.73
N PRO A 673 27.86 0.16 11.64
CA PRO A 673 28.87 1.07 12.19
C PRO A 673 30.03 0.38 12.92
N ASP A 674 29.80 -0.82 13.46
CA ASP A 674 30.83 -1.67 14.09
C ASP A 674 31.64 -2.52 13.09
N GLY A 675 31.25 -2.51 11.81
CA GLY A 675 31.87 -3.26 10.72
C GLY A 675 31.68 -4.78 10.78
N GLN A 676 30.85 -5.29 11.70
CA GLN A 676 30.65 -6.74 11.90
C GLN A 676 29.54 -7.33 11.02
N ARG A 677 28.67 -6.49 10.46
CA ARG A 677 27.50 -6.90 9.69
C ARG A 677 27.36 -6.13 8.39
N LEU A 678 26.63 -6.72 7.46
CA LEU A 678 26.24 -6.14 6.18
C LEU A 678 24.73 -6.24 6.01
N ALA A 679 24.10 -5.17 5.57
CA ALA A 679 22.71 -5.21 5.12
C ALA A 679 22.65 -5.06 3.60
N SER A 680 21.80 -5.85 2.95
CA SER A 680 21.59 -5.80 1.51
C SER A 680 20.11 -5.71 1.16
N GLY A 681 19.80 -4.93 0.13
CA GLY A 681 18.46 -4.82 -0.45
C GLY A 681 18.47 -5.29 -1.91
N ALA A 682 17.46 -6.07 -2.28
CA ALA A 682 17.44 -6.78 -3.56
C ALA A 682 16.07 -6.75 -4.27
N ALA A 683 16.05 -7.30 -5.49
CA ALA A 683 14.88 -7.40 -6.34
C ALA A 683 13.85 -8.45 -5.88
N ASP A 684 14.18 -9.28 -4.88
CA ASP A 684 13.27 -10.23 -4.23
C ASP A 684 12.37 -9.58 -3.17
N ASN A 685 12.42 -8.24 -3.04
CA ASN A 685 11.71 -7.43 -2.03
C ASN A 685 12.23 -7.63 -0.61
N LEU A 686 13.35 -8.34 -0.44
CA LEU A 686 13.90 -8.66 0.88
C LEU A 686 15.05 -7.74 1.25
N VAL A 687 15.17 -7.53 2.56
CA VAL A 687 16.43 -7.06 3.17
C VAL A 687 17.09 -8.26 3.83
N LYS A 688 18.37 -8.49 3.56
CA LYS A 688 19.14 -9.55 4.22
C LYS A 688 20.28 -8.97 5.03
N LEU A 689 20.46 -9.50 6.23
CA LEU A 689 21.53 -9.15 7.16
C LEU A 689 22.55 -10.29 7.18
N TRP A 690 23.81 -9.96 6.96
CA TRP A 690 24.91 -10.90 6.85
C TRP A 690 25.97 -10.61 7.91
N SER A 691 26.70 -11.62 8.34
CA SER A 691 27.95 -11.45 9.08
C SER A 691 29.07 -11.00 8.13
N ARG A 692 30.11 -10.40 8.69
CA ARG A 692 31.34 -10.05 7.95
C ARG A 692 31.99 -11.29 7.32
N GLU A 693 31.78 -12.47 7.92
CA GLU A 693 32.30 -13.75 7.47
C GLU A 693 31.53 -14.32 6.27
N GLY A 694 30.33 -13.80 6.00
CA GLY A 694 29.47 -14.17 4.88
C GLY A 694 28.27 -15.04 5.25
N GLU A 695 27.98 -15.21 6.54
CA GLU A 695 26.82 -15.99 7.01
C GLU A 695 25.55 -15.14 6.96
N LEU A 696 24.43 -15.71 6.49
CA LEU A 696 23.14 -15.05 6.54
C LEU A 696 22.61 -15.08 7.99
N LEU A 697 22.56 -13.91 8.64
CA LEU A 697 22.11 -13.76 10.02
C LEU A 697 20.59 -13.62 10.11
N GLN A 698 19.99 -12.83 9.22
CA GLN A 698 18.54 -12.60 9.23
C GLN A 698 18.00 -12.16 7.87
N THR A 699 16.74 -12.52 7.61
CA THR A 699 15.95 -12.01 6.47
C THR A 699 14.81 -11.14 7.00
N LEU A 700 14.74 -9.89 6.57
CA LEU A 700 13.69 -8.95 6.96
C LEU A 700 12.62 -8.94 5.86
N GLU A 701 11.49 -9.57 6.15
CA GLU A 701 10.37 -9.71 5.21
C GLU A 701 9.32 -8.61 5.43
N GLY A 702 8.83 -8.03 4.33
CA GLY A 702 7.59 -7.27 4.40
C GLY A 702 7.38 -6.23 3.31
N HIS A 703 8.43 -5.77 2.61
CA HIS A 703 8.24 -4.94 1.41
C HIS A 703 7.50 -5.72 0.32
N THR A 704 6.72 -5.01 -0.49
CA THR A 704 5.92 -5.64 -1.57
C THR A 704 6.50 -5.39 -2.96
N ALA A 705 7.65 -4.71 -3.05
CA ALA A 705 8.41 -4.45 -4.27
C ALA A 705 9.90 -4.26 -3.93
N GLU A 706 10.74 -4.05 -4.94
CA GLU A 706 12.20 -4.15 -4.82
C GLU A 706 12.76 -3.15 -3.80
N VAL A 707 13.76 -3.58 -3.02
CA VAL A 707 14.44 -2.70 -2.07
C VAL A 707 15.57 -1.97 -2.79
N GLN A 708 15.40 -0.67 -2.97
CA GLN A 708 16.30 0.19 -3.74
C GLN A 708 17.48 0.68 -2.88
N ASN A 709 17.28 0.88 -1.58
CA ASN A 709 18.34 1.37 -0.70
C ASN A 709 18.20 0.90 0.75
N VAL A 710 19.33 0.74 1.43
CA VAL A 710 19.42 0.30 2.83
C VAL A 710 20.50 1.08 3.57
N THR A 711 20.25 1.39 4.84
CA THR A 711 21.19 2.09 5.71
C THR A 711 21.02 1.65 7.16
N PHE A 712 22.10 1.59 7.93
CA PHE A 712 22.04 1.38 9.37
C PHE A 712 21.84 2.72 10.09
N SER A 713 21.18 2.68 11.24
CA SER A 713 21.22 3.79 12.20
C SER A 713 22.66 3.97 12.72
N PRO A 714 23.06 5.20 13.13
CA PRO A 714 24.42 5.47 13.60
C PRO A 714 24.84 4.66 14.84
N ASP A 715 23.86 4.29 15.69
CA ASP A 715 24.08 3.42 16.85
C ASP A 715 24.15 1.92 16.49
N GLY A 716 23.91 1.58 15.21
CA GLY A 716 23.91 0.23 14.69
C GLY A 716 22.74 -0.65 15.13
N LYS A 717 21.73 -0.12 15.83
CA LYS A 717 20.62 -0.90 16.40
C LYS A 717 19.42 -1.07 15.46
N ALA A 718 19.33 -0.25 14.41
CA ALA A 718 18.23 -0.26 13.46
C ALA A 718 18.71 -0.21 12.00
N ILE A 719 17.83 -0.61 11.10
CA ILE A 719 18.03 -0.57 9.65
C ILE A 719 16.86 0.20 9.05
N ALA A 720 17.14 1.15 8.15
CA ALA A 720 16.12 1.75 7.29
C ALA A 720 16.25 1.19 5.87
N SER A 721 15.13 0.76 5.30
CA SER A 721 15.05 0.31 3.91
C SER A 721 14.02 1.13 3.12
N ALA A 722 14.41 1.54 1.92
CA ALA A 722 13.58 2.24 0.95
C ALA A 722 13.27 1.34 -0.24
N SER A 723 12.01 1.33 -0.68
CA SER A 723 11.52 0.40 -1.70
C SER A 723 10.72 1.08 -2.81
N ALA A 724 10.61 0.37 -3.93
CA ALA A 724 9.67 0.67 -5.01
C ALA A 724 8.19 0.56 -4.59
N ASP A 725 7.90 -0.03 -3.43
CA ASP A 725 6.56 -0.06 -2.84
C ASP A 725 6.11 1.27 -2.22
N LYS A 726 6.94 2.32 -2.38
CA LYS A 726 6.69 3.70 -1.92
C LYS A 726 6.74 3.86 -0.41
N THR A 727 7.27 2.87 0.32
CA THR A 727 7.39 2.91 1.76
C THR A 727 8.85 2.87 2.22
N ILE A 728 9.08 3.49 3.38
CA ILE A 728 10.32 3.29 4.14
C ILE A 728 9.97 2.43 5.33
N ARG A 729 10.81 1.43 5.60
CA ARG A 729 10.66 0.55 6.76
C ARG A 729 11.86 0.66 7.66
N LEU A 730 11.59 0.85 8.95
CA LEU A 730 12.59 0.81 10.01
C LEU A 730 12.52 -0.55 10.68
N TRP A 731 13.63 -1.26 10.78
CA TRP A 731 13.74 -2.60 11.33
C TRP A 731 14.70 -2.59 12.50
N ASP A 732 14.49 -3.49 13.46
CA ASP A 732 15.57 -3.88 14.36
C ASP A 732 16.46 -4.96 13.72
N LEU A 733 17.58 -5.27 14.37
CA LEU A 733 18.51 -6.30 13.89
C LEU A 733 17.97 -7.73 14.03
N ASN A 734 16.87 -7.93 14.75
CA ASN A 734 16.21 -9.22 14.91
C ASN A 734 15.16 -9.47 13.80
N GLY A 735 14.98 -8.55 12.85
CA GLY A 735 14.01 -8.68 11.77
C GLY A 735 12.61 -8.17 12.09
N ASN A 736 12.40 -7.56 13.27
CA ASN A 736 11.10 -6.98 13.57
C ASN A 736 10.98 -5.61 12.91
N LEU A 737 9.88 -5.43 12.18
CA LEU A 737 9.51 -4.14 11.62
C LEU A 737 9.10 -3.20 12.75
N GLN A 738 9.84 -2.11 12.93
CA GLN A 738 9.59 -1.11 13.97
C GLN A 738 8.57 -0.06 13.52
N ARG A 739 8.75 0.51 12.33
CA ARG A 739 7.89 1.57 11.78
C ARG A 739 7.80 1.48 10.26
N THR A 740 6.69 1.95 9.69
CA THR A 740 6.54 2.10 8.24
C THR A 740 6.09 3.51 7.92
N LEU A 741 6.90 4.23 7.14
CA LEU A 741 6.63 5.60 6.71
C LEU A 741 5.99 5.54 5.31
N ARG A 742 4.79 6.12 5.15
CA ARG A 742 3.88 5.88 4.00
C ARG A 742 3.43 7.14 3.26
N GLU A 743 4.29 8.16 3.16
CA GLU A 743 3.89 9.46 2.58
C GLU A 743 4.42 9.71 1.16
N HIS A 744 5.29 8.86 0.62
CA HIS A 744 5.77 9.01 -0.77
C HIS A 744 4.74 8.45 -1.76
N ARG A 745 4.60 9.12 -2.91
CA ARG A 745 3.65 8.75 -3.98
C ARG A 745 4.32 7.95 -5.11
N SER A 746 5.65 7.89 -5.12
CA SER A 746 6.46 7.17 -6.10
C SER A 746 7.58 6.35 -5.44
N VAL A 747 8.39 5.68 -6.27
CA VAL A 747 9.54 4.87 -5.87
C VAL A 747 10.52 5.70 -5.04
N ILE A 748 11.07 5.10 -3.99
CA ILE A 748 12.08 5.74 -3.14
C ILE A 748 13.44 5.16 -3.49
N ARG A 749 14.35 5.99 -3.99
CA ARG A 749 15.67 5.60 -4.52
C ARG A 749 16.79 5.67 -3.49
N GLY A 750 16.65 6.53 -2.49
CA GLY A 750 17.67 6.75 -1.47
C GLY A 750 17.07 6.97 -0.10
N VAL A 751 17.75 6.46 0.92
CA VAL A 751 17.43 6.73 2.32
C VAL A 751 18.72 6.85 3.14
N ARG A 752 18.78 7.80 4.06
CA ARG A 752 19.95 7.98 4.94
C ARG A 752 19.56 8.52 6.30
N PHE A 753 20.17 7.98 7.36
CA PHE A 753 20.13 8.60 8.68
C PHE A 753 21.09 9.79 8.74
N SER A 754 20.67 10.81 9.45
CA SER A 754 21.59 11.84 9.97
C SER A 754 22.59 11.20 10.97
N PRO A 755 23.79 11.77 11.14
CA PRO A 755 24.82 11.21 12.02
C PRO A 755 24.41 11.08 13.49
N ASP A 756 23.49 11.92 13.97
CA ASP A 756 22.92 11.84 15.32
C ASP A 756 21.76 10.84 15.44
N GLY A 757 21.28 10.31 14.31
CA GLY A 757 20.21 9.32 14.22
C GLY A 757 18.80 9.89 14.43
N GLN A 758 18.64 11.20 14.64
CA GLN A 758 17.34 11.84 14.95
C GLN A 758 16.49 12.10 13.71
N ILE A 759 17.14 12.33 12.57
CA ILE A 759 16.48 12.57 11.29
C ILE A 759 16.81 11.44 10.31
N LEU A 760 15.80 11.00 9.57
CA LEU A 760 15.96 10.20 8.36
C LEU A 760 15.63 11.09 7.15
N ALA A 761 16.42 11.01 6.08
CA ALA A 761 16.08 11.65 4.82
C ALA A 761 15.80 10.59 3.75
N SER A 762 14.84 10.85 2.87
CA SER A 762 14.52 9.97 1.75
C SER A 762 14.34 10.72 0.45
N ALA A 763 14.83 10.12 -0.63
CA ALA A 763 14.77 10.65 -1.99
C ALA A 763 13.84 9.80 -2.85
N SER A 764 12.88 10.44 -3.53
CA SER A 764 11.88 9.75 -4.36
C SER A 764 11.79 10.32 -5.77
N ASP A 765 11.44 9.45 -6.71
CA ASP A 765 11.14 9.77 -8.12
C ASP A 765 9.98 10.80 -8.25
N GLU A 766 9.20 11.06 -7.18
CA GLU A 766 8.17 12.10 -7.16
C GLU A 766 8.71 13.53 -7.23
N GLY A 767 10.02 13.70 -7.04
CA GLY A 767 10.67 15.00 -7.07
C GLY A 767 10.72 15.73 -5.72
N ILE A 768 10.52 14.99 -4.63
CA ILE A 768 10.54 15.52 -3.26
C ILE A 768 11.49 14.68 -2.42
N ILE A 769 12.33 15.38 -1.67
CA ILE A 769 13.12 14.80 -0.57
C ILE A 769 12.34 15.05 0.71
N LYS A 770 12.06 13.99 1.48
CA LYS A 770 11.34 14.10 2.75
C LYS A 770 12.30 13.91 3.93
N LEU A 771 12.14 14.75 4.95
CA LEU A 771 12.82 14.62 6.23
C LEU A 771 11.84 14.07 7.27
N TRP A 772 12.26 13.05 8.00
CA TRP A 772 11.45 12.31 8.95
C TRP A 772 12.09 12.35 10.33
N ASN A 773 11.27 12.49 11.36
CA ASN A 773 11.73 12.30 12.73
C ASN A 773 11.72 10.82 13.09
N THR A 774 12.87 10.30 13.52
CA THR A 774 13.03 8.90 13.90
C THR A 774 12.64 8.65 15.36
N GLN A 775 12.61 9.69 16.20
CA GLN A 775 12.33 9.61 17.64
C GLN A 775 11.16 10.53 18.04
N THR A 776 10.13 9.96 18.65
CA THR A 776 9.04 10.73 19.28
C THR A 776 9.24 10.71 20.79
N PRO A 777 9.52 11.84 21.45
CA PRO A 777 9.76 11.86 22.90
C PRO A 777 8.49 11.53 23.72
N LEU A 778 7.33 11.68 23.09
CA LEU A 778 6.01 11.46 23.69
C LEU A 778 5.63 9.97 23.79
N SER A 779 6.19 9.10 22.94
CA SER A 779 5.83 7.69 22.94
C SER A 779 6.88 6.76 22.31
N VAL A 780 6.90 5.52 22.81
CA VAL A 780 7.77 4.43 22.34
C VAL A 780 6.90 3.23 21.97
N ALA A 781 7.02 2.73 20.74
CA ALA A 781 6.28 1.57 20.28
C ALA A 781 7.03 0.25 20.60
N LEU A 782 6.37 -0.64 21.34
CA LEU A 782 6.76 -2.03 21.59
C LEU A 782 6.23 -2.90 20.44
N ASN A 783 7.10 -3.20 19.47
CA ASN A 783 6.73 -3.93 18.26
C ASN A 783 6.62 -5.44 18.50
N ASP A 784 5.51 -5.87 19.12
CA ASP A 784 5.22 -7.29 19.35
C ASP A 784 4.87 -8.02 18.04
N ARG A 785 4.05 -7.41 17.17
CA ARG A 785 3.64 -7.78 15.78
C ARG A 785 3.25 -9.25 15.49
N SER A 786 3.31 -10.13 16.48
CA SER A 786 3.04 -11.55 16.35
C SER A 786 1.54 -11.83 16.25
N ASP A 787 0.74 -11.17 17.10
CA ASP A 787 -0.72 -11.30 17.18
C ASP A 787 -1.30 -10.14 18.02
N VAL A 788 -2.63 -10.07 18.15
CA VAL A 788 -3.37 -9.08 18.94
C VAL A 788 -2.93 -9.11 20.40
N LEU A 789 -2.68 -7.92 20.97
CA LEU A 789 -2.33 -7.78 22.39
C LEU A 789 -3.60 -7.69 23.24
N TRP A 790 -3.82 -8.70 24.08
CA TRP A 790 -5.01 -8.81 24.93
C TRP A 790 -4.84 -8.15 26.30
N ARG A 791 -3.60 -8.11 26.83
CA ARG A 791 -3.30 -7.46 28.09
C ARG A 791 -1.87 -6.92 28.10
N VAL A 792 -1.70 -5.79 28.77
CA VAL A 792 -0.41 -5.17 29.06
C VAL A 792 -0.35 -4.89 30.57
N ALA A 793 0.82 -5.05 31.18
CA ALA A 793 1.02 -4.75 32.59
C ALA A 793 2.48 -4.39 32.88
N TYR A 794 2.70 -3.62 33.95
CA TYR A 794 4.02 -3.41 34.52
C TYR A 794 4.37 -4.52 35.51
N VAL A 795 5.66 -4.86 35.59
CA VAL A 795 6.19 -5.82 36.55
C VAL A 795 6.81 -5.07 37.73
N PRO A 796 6.40 -5.35 38.98
CA PRO A 796 7.00 -4.75 40.17
C PRO A 796 8.28 -5.52 40.54
N ASP A 797 9.43 -5.14 39.98
CA ASP A 797 10.72 -5.84 40.22
C ASP A 797 11.84 -5.00 40.85
N GLY A 798 11.54 -3.77 41.28
CA GLY A 798 12.41 -2.95 42.14
C GLY A 798 13.66 -2.35 41.49
N GLU A 799 14.09 -2.81 40.31
CA GLU A 799 15.31 -2.34 39.66
C GLU A 799 15.08 -1.70 38.27
N SER A 800 13.93 -1.91 37.61
CA SER A 800 13.55 -1.21 36.37
C SER A 800 12.05 -1.33 36.08
N GLN A 801 11.42 -0.34 35.45
CA GLN A 801 10.01 -0.46 35.03
C GLN A 801 9.90 -1.41 33.83
N ARG A 802 9.74 -2.72 34.08
CA ARG A 802 9.58 -3.71 33.01
C ARG A 802 8.12 -3.87 32.62
N ILE A 803 7.86 -4.09 31.35
CA ILE A 803 6.53 -4.23 30.77
C ILE A 803 6.36 -5.66 30.27
N VAL A 804 5.23 -6.28 30.58
CA VAL A 804 4.83 -7.57 30.04
C VAL A 804 3.63 -7.42 29.11
N THR A 805 3.74 -7.97 27.91
CA THR A 805 2.66 -8.05 26.92
C THR A 805 2.22 -9.49 26.75
N ILE A 806 0.91 -9.72 26.59
CA ILE A 806 0.37 -11.03 26.23
C ILE A 806 -0.42 -10.96 24.93
N SER A 807 -0.07 -11.90 24.05
CA SER A 807 -0.80 -12.24 22.83
C SER A 807 -1.37 -13.66 22.94
N ARG A 808 -2.07 -14.15 21.92
CA ARG A 808 -2.64 -15.51 22.01
C ARG A 808 -1.58 -16.60 22.14
N GLN A 809 -0.40 -16.38 21.57
CA GLN A 809 0.65 -17.41 21.42
C GLN A 809 1.94 -17.07 22.15
N ALA A 810 2.11 -15.84 22.64
CA ALA A 810 3.35 -15.42 23.25
C ALA A 810 3.13 -14.43 24.41
N VAL A 811 4.02 -14.52 25.39
CA VAL A 811 4.27 -13.48 26.40
C VAL A 811 5.62 -12.87 26.12
N LYS A 812 5.70 -11.55 26.10
CA LYS A 812 6.97 -10.84 25.91
C LYS A 812 7.23 -9.88 27.06
N LEU A 813 8.50 -9.75 27.42
CA LEU A 813 9.00 -8.88 28.46
C LEU A 813 9.88 -7.80 27.82
N TRP A 814 9.61 -6.55 28.16
CA TRP A 814 10.18 -5.36 27.54
C TRP A 814 10.71 -4.39 28.59
N ASN A 815 11.69 -3.58 28.20
CA ASN A 815 11.99 -2.33 28.90
C ASN A 815 11.13 -1.19 28.33
N GLU A 816 11.01 -0.07 29.05
CA GLU A 816 10.29 1.11 28.59
C GLU A 816 10.90 1.75 27.32
N ASP A 817 12.20 1.56 27.10
CA ASP A 817 12.93 2.09 25.94
C ASP A 817 12.61 1.37 24.61
N GLY A 818 11.72 0.37 24.64
CA GLY A 818 11.34 -0.39 23.46
C GLY A 818 12.05 -1.73 23.33
N SER A 819 13.12 -1.96 24.11
CA SER A 819 13.95 -3.15 23.95
C SER A 819 13.26 -4.41 24.47
N LEU A 820 13.23 -5.43 23.61
CA LEU A 820 12.74 -6.76 23.97
C LEU A 820 13.79 -7.45 24.86
N ILE A 821 13.42 -7.74 26.10
CA ILE A 821 14.26 -8.50 27.03
C ILE A 821 14.13 -10.00 26.70
N LYS A 822 12.89 -10.47 26.54
CA LYS A 822 12.61 -11.89 26.33
C LYS A 822 11.26 -12.12 25.66
N ALA A 823 11.21 -13.09 24.75
CA ALA A 823 9.97 -13.63 24.21
C ALA A 823 9.78 -15.09 24.67
N MET A 824 8.56 -15.41 25.10
CA MET A 824 8.18 -16.70 25.65
C MET A 824 6.99 -17.22 24.86
N SER A 825 7.18 -18.30 24.10
CA SER A 825 6.09 -18.96 23.40
C SER A 825 5.24 -19.76 24.38
N LEU A 826 3.93 -19.54 24.34
CA LEU A 826 2.94 -20.32 25.07
C LEU A 826 2.55 -21.55 24.24
N SER A 827 2.33 -22.68 24.88
CA SER A 827 1.87 -23.91 24.20
C SER A 827 0.47 -23.72 23.56
N SER A 828 0.05 -24.66 22.71
CA SER A 828 -0.99 -24.62 21.65
C SER A 828 -2.38 -24.02 21.94
N THR A 829 -2.65 -23.46 23.12
CA THR A 829 -3.95 -22.88 23.51
C THR A 829 -3.88 -21.35 23.65
N GLN A 830 -4.82 -20.66 22.99
CA GLN A 830 -4.88 -19.18 22.93
C GLN A 830 -5.00 -18.54 24.31
N SER A 831 -4.15 -17.55 24.62
CA SER A 831 -4.14 -16.82 25.90
C SER A 831 -4.73 -15.41 25.80
N TYR A 832 -5.45 -14.96 26.86
CA TYR A 832 -6.20 -13.70 26.88
C TYR A 832 -6.02 -12.88 28.17
N ALA A 833 -5.77 -13.56 29.29
CA ALA A 833 -5.69 -12.97 30.62
C ALA A 833 -4.26 -13.08 31.18
N LEU A 834 -3.85 -12.03 31.90
CA LEU A 834 -2.54 -11.90 32.51
C LEU A 834 -2.68 -11.15 33.84
N ALA A 835 -2.08 -11.69 34.89
CA ALA A 835 -1.88 -10.98 36.15
C ALA A 835 -0.44 -11.17 36.62
N VAL A 836 0.15 -10.09 37.14
CA VAL A 836 1.50 -10.12 37.71
C VAL A 836 1.34 -10.23 39.22
N ASP A 837 2.10 -11.13 39.84
CA ASP A 837 2.13 -11.26 41.29
C ASP A 837 2.83 -10.03 41.90
N PRO A 838 2.21 -9.35 42.89
CA PRO A 838 2.78 -8.13 43.47
C PRO A 838 3.99 -8.40 44.39
N SER A 839 4.15 -9.63 44.86
CA SER A 839 5.17 -10.03 45.85
C SER A 839 6.36 -10.76 45.23
N THR A 840 6.17 -11.33 44.03
CA THR A 840 7.19 -12.14 43.35
C THR A 840 7.18 -11.88 41.85
N PRO A 841 8.29 -12.06 41.12
CA PRO A 841 8.34 -11.96 39.66
C PRO A 841 7.68 -13.18 38.97
N THR A 842 6.41 -13.44 39.31
CA THR A 842 5.59 -14.55 38.83
C THR A 842 4.42 -14.00 38.03
N LEU A 843 4.08 -14.68 36.93
CA LEU A 843 2.97 -14.36 36.04
C LEU A 843 1.90 -15.44 36.13
N ALA A 844 0.64 -15.04 36.25
CA ALA A 844 -0.52 -15.89 36.03
C ALA A 844 -1.11 -15.62 34.65
N ILE A 845 -1.21 -16.65 33.82
CA ILE A 845 -1.63 -16.57 32.43
C ILE A 845 -2.80 -17.52 32.20
N ALA A 846 -3.86 -17.06 31.54
CA ALA A 846 -4.97 -17.93 31.18
C ALA A 846 -5.62 -17.51 29.85
N GLY A 847 -6.43 -18.40 29.30
CA GLY A 847 -7.18 -18.11 28.07
C GLY A 847 -8.16 -19.21 27.71
N ALA A 848 -8.19 -19.59 26.44
CA ALA A 848 -9.18 -20.48 25.84
C ALA A 848 -9.26 -21.88 26.48
N SER A 849 -8.17 -22.39 27.04
CA SER A 849 -8.14 -23.72 27.68
C SER A 849 -8.89 -23.78 29.00
N GLY A 850 -9.22 -22.63 29.61
CA GLY A 850 -9.78 -22.56 30.96
C GLY A 850 -8.76 -22.79 32.08
N ASN A 851 -7.54 -23.21 31.76
CA ASN A 851 -6.47 -23.42 32.74
C ASN A 851 -5.71 -22.12 33.01
N ILE A 852 -5.18 -22.00 34.23
CA ILE A 852 -4.28 -20.91 34.63
C ILE A 852 -2.87 -21.48 34.74
N PHE A 853 -1.94 -20.89 34.02
CA PHE A 853 -0.52 -21.24 34.03
C PHE A 853 0.22 -20.22 34.90
N LEU A 854 0.89 -20.70 35.94
CA LEU A 854 1.80 -19.90 36.74
C LEU A 854 3.22 -20.10 36.22
N SER A 855 3.89 -19.03 35.83
CA SER A 855 5.23 -19.05 35.25
C SER A 855 6.09 -17.97 35.87
N ASN A 856 7.38 -18.22 36.07
CA ASN A 856 8.32 -17.14 36.41
C ASN A 856 8.69 -16.34 35.16
N LEU A 857 9.35 -15.19 35.33
CA LEU A 857 9.87 -14.39 34.21
C LEU A 857 10.91 -15.15 33.33
N ASN A 858 11.41 -16.30 33.80
CA ASN A 858 12.33 -17.15 33.05
C ASN A 858 11.64 -18.17 32.11
N ASN A 859 10.32 -18.15 32.01
CA ASN A 859 9.50 -19.13 31.29
C ASN A 859 9.56 -20.55 31.86
N GLN A 860 9.94 -20.69 33.12
CA GLN A 860 9.77 -21.96 33.82
C GLN A 860 8.36 -21.98 34.39
N GLN A 861 7.54 -22.86 33.82
CA GLN A 861 6.22 -23.14 34.36
C GLN A 861 6.36 -23.70 35.77
N ILE A 862 5.80 -22.98 36.74
CA ILE A 862 5.82 -23.34 38.16
C ILE A 862 4.71 -24.35 38.43
N SER A 863 3.48 -24.07 37.94
CA SER A 863 2.33 -24.93 38.15
C SER A 863 1.20 -24.63 37.16
N THR A 864 0.22 -25.53 37.05
CA THR A 864 -1.02 -25.30 36.29
C THR A 864 -2.23 -25.53 37.18
N LEU A 865 -3.09 -24.53 37.27
CA LEU A 865 -4.36 -24.61 37.98
C LEU A 865 -5.47 -24.96 36.98
N ARG A 866 -6.08 -26.13 37.14
CA ARG A 866 -7.25 -26.55 36.35
C ARG A 866 -8.48 -25.78 36.84
N SER A 867 -8.81 -24.70 36.13
CA SER A 867 -9.68 -23.66 36.68
C SER A 867 -11.11 -23.71 36.13
N HIS A 868 -11.31 -23.30 34.89
CA HIS A 868 -12.63 -23.11 34.29
C HIS A 868 -12.94 -24.16 33.22
N LYS A 869 -14.23 -24.39 32.97
CA LYS A 869 -14.69 -25.27 31.86
C LYS A 869 -14.66 -24.57 30.49
N ALA A 870 -14.42 -23.27 30.48
CA ALA A 870 -14.42 -22.40 29.31
C ALA A 870 -13.31 -21.34 29.47
N ALA A 871 -13.20 -20.44 28.48
CA ALA A 871 -12.14 -19.44 28.43
C ALA A 871 -12.12 -18.50 29.65
N VAL A 872 -10.92 -18.15 30.12
CA VAL A 872 -10.69 -17.17 31.20
C VAL A 872 -10.29 -15.83 30.59
N TYR A 873 -10.95 -14.75 31.01
CA TYR A 873 -10.67 -13.38 30.53
C TYR A 873 -10.23 -12.43 31.65
N GLY A 874 -10.67 -12.69 32.89
CA GLY A 874 -10.28 -11.93 34.08
C GLY A 874 -9.34 -12.72 34.99
N LEU A 875 -8.22 -12.10 35.36
CA LEU A 875 -7.30 -12.57 36.40
C LEU A 875 -6.85 -11.38 37.24
N ALA A 876 -6.80 -11.55 38.57
CA ALA A 876 -6.23 -10.57 39.48
C ALA A 876 -5.67 -11.23 40.74
N TYR A 877 -4.49 -10.78 41.17
CA TYR A 877 -3.95 -11.12 42.49
C TYR A 877 -4.50 -10.18 43.55
N SER A 878 -4.63 -10.67 44.79
CA SER A 878 -4.78 -9.79 45.94
C SER A 878 -3.51 -8.96 46.16
N PRO A 879 -3.61 -7.76 46.76
CA PRO A 879 -2.45 -6.89 46.98
C PRO A 879 -1.29 -7.54 47.75
N ASP A 880 -1.59 -8.52 48.61
CA ASP A 880 -0.62 -9.29 49.40
C ASP A 880 -0.09 -10.56 48.69
N GLY A 881 -0.55 -10.85 47.47
CA GLY A 881 -0.19 -12.04 46.68
C GLY A 881 -0.68 -13.38 47.22
N GLN A 882 -1.48 -13.39 48.29
CA GLN A 882 -1.97 -14.62 48.94
C GLN A 882 -3.17 -15.24 48.22
N PHE A 883 -3.91 -14.45 47.46
CA PHE A 883 -5.07 -14.89 46.72
C PHE A 883 -4.95 -14.55 45.23
N LEU A 884 -5.52 -15.42 44.41
CA LEU A 884 -5.70 -15.21 42.98
C LEU A 884 -7.19 -15.42 42.69
N VAL A 885 -7.79 -14.51 41.92
CA VAL A 885 -9.15 -14.70 41.40
C VAL A 885 -9.13 -14.87 39.90
N SER A 886 -9.99 -15.76 39.41
CA SER A 886 -10.18 -16.01 37.99
C SER A 886 -11.66 -15.98 37.61
N ALA A 887 -11.96 -15.42 36.45
CA ALA A 887 -13.31 -15.33 35.93
C ALA A 887 -13.33 -15.43 34.39
N GLY A 888 -14.42 -15.96 33.84
CA GLY A 888 -14.48 -16.23 32.41
C GLY A 888 -15.86 -16.60 31.86
N ASP A 889 -15.84 -17.37 30.77
CA ASP A 889 -17.02 -17.72 29.95
C ASP A 889 -18.01 -18.66 30.63
N ASP A 890 -17.57 -19.41 31.63
CA ASP A 890 -18.45 -20.27 32.43
C ASP A 890 -19.27 -19.50 33.47
N ARG A 891 -19.16 -18.15 33.47
CA ARG A 891 -19.93 -17.22 34.31
C ARG A 891 -19.61 -17.32 35.81
N THR A 892 -18.54 -18.04 36.14
CA THR A 892 -18.12 -18.23 37.53
C THR A 892 -16.94 -17.34 37.90
N LEU A 893 -16.92 -16.93 39.17
CA LEU A 893 -15.75 -16.35 39.84
C LEU A 893 -15.14 -17.43 40.74
N LYS A 894 -13.86 -17.73 40.54
CA LYS A 894 -13.12 -18.73 41.31
C LYS A 894 -12.04 -18.05 42.15
N LEU A 895 -11.98 -18.45 43.42
CA LEU A 895 -11.00 -17.96 44.38
C LEU A 895 -9.96 -19.04 44.70
N TRP A 896 -8.69 -18.69 44.55
CA TRP A 896 -7.54 -19.54 44.78
C TRP A 896 -6.71 -18.97 45.93
N GLN A 897 -6.32 -19.82 46.89
CA GLN A 897 -5.46 -19.41 48.00
C GLN A 897 -4.08 -20.06 47.90
N ARG A 898 -3.04 -19.23 48.00
CA ARG A 898 -1.64 -19.64 48.12
C ARG A 898 -1.44 -20.38 49.45
N GLN A 899 -0.99 -21.62 49.37
CA GLN A 899 -0.63 -22.43 50.53
C GLN A 899 0.79 -22.08 51.00
N ALA A 900 1.17 -22.55 52.20
CA ALA A 900 2.54 -22.40 52.69
C ALA A 900 3.60 -23.05 51.78
N SER A 901 3.21 -24.04 50.96
CA SER A 901 4.05 -24.64 49.92
C SER A 901 4.30 -23.72 48.72
N GLY A 902 3.58 -22.60 48.60
CA GLY A 902 3.60 -21.70 47.44
C GLY A 902 2.59 -22.09 46.34
N GLU A 903 1.95 -23.26 46.42
CA GLU A 903 0.93 -23.70 45.45
C GLU A 903 -0.44 -23.07 45.74
N PHE A 904 -1.22 -22.85 44.68
CA PHE A 904 -2.58 -22.32 44.81
C PHE A 904 -3.62 -23.45 44.85
N ALA A 905 -4.47 -23.43 45.88
CA ALA A 905 -5.60 -24.35 46.01
C ALA A 905 -6.93 -23.63 45.79
N LEU A 906 -7.86 -24.25 45.05
CA LEU A 906 -9.21 -23.72 44.86
C LEU A 906 -9.95 -23.71 46.20
N ARG A 907 -10.41 -22.53 46.63
CA ARG A 907 -11.17 -22.35 47.86
C ARG A 907 -12.66 -22.22 47.64
N GLN A 908 -13.06 -21.47 46.63
CA GLN A 908 -14.47 -21.14 46.40
C GLN A 908 -14.75 -20.98 44.91
N THR A 909 -15.95 -21.37 44.49
CA THR A 909 -16.50 -21.08 43.16
C THR A 909 -17.87 -20.45 43.35
N LEU A 910 -18.08 -19.27 42.78
CA LEU A 910 -19.33 -18.52 42.86
C LEU A 910 -19.91 -18.33 41.46
N SER A 911 -21.23 -18.52 41.30
CA SER A 911 -21.94 -18.13 40.08
C SER A 911 -22.13 -16.62 40.10
N ALA A 912 -21.19 -15.88 39.50
CA ALA A 912 -21.10 -14.45 39.70
C ALA A 912 -22.04 -13.65 38.78
N HIS A 913 -22.26 -14.08 37.54
CA HIS A 913 -23.00 -13.32 36.53
C HIS A 913 -23.90 -14.21 35.65
N GLU A 914 -24.79 -13.59 34.87
CA GLU A 914 -25.63 -14.30 33.89
C GLU A 914 -24.97 -14.38 32.50
N GLY A 915 -23.93 -13.56 32.28
CA GLY A 915 -23.11 -13.52 31.08
C GLY A 915 -21.62 -13.80 31.36
N ARG A 916 -20.81 -13.73 30.29
CA ARG A 916 -19.34 -13.81 30.35
C ARG A 916 -18.77 -12.72 31.25
N ILE A 917 -17.79 -13.06 32.07
CA ILE A 917 -17.05 -12.09 32.88
C ILE A 917 -15.77 -11.71 32.12
N TRP A 918 -15.63 -10.43 31.78
CA TRP A 918 -14.52 -9.89 30.98
C TRP A 918 -13.31 -9.49 31.81
N ASP A 919 -13.55 -8.92 32.99
CA ASP A 919 -12.49 -8.39 33.83
C ASP A 919 -12.83 -8.49 35.32
N VAL A 920 -11.79 -8.53 36.13
CA VAL A 920 -11.88 -8.64 37.58
C VAL A 920 -10.77 -7.80 38.21
N ALA A 921 -11.07 -7.12 39.31
CA ALA A 921 -10.12 -6.32 40.04
C ALA A 921 -10.27 -6.49 41.55
N PHE A 922 -9.14 -6.47 42.25
CA PHE A 922 -9.10 -6.34 43.71
C PHE A 922 -9.04 -4.86 44.10
N SER A 923 -9.67 -4.55 45.22
CA SER A 923 -9.43 -3.29 45.95
C SER A 923 -8.04 -3.31 46.60
N ALA A 924 -7.44 -2.13 46.76
CA ALA A 924 -6.09 -1.99 47.30
C ALA A 924 -5.94 -2.46 48.75
N ASP A 925 -7.02 -2.46 49.53
CA ASP A 925 -7.06 -3.00 50.91
C ASP A 925 -7.29 -4.53 50.94
N GLY A 926 -7.51 -5.16 49.78
CA GLY A 926 -7.80 -6.58 49.64
C GLY A 926 -9.18 -7.01 50.15
N GLN A 927 -10.05 -6.08 50.59
CA GLN A 927 -11.32 -6.41 51.24
C GLN A 927 -12.48 -6.59 50.26
N ARG A 928 -12.28 -6.23 48.99
CA ARG A 928 -13.33 -6.26 47.96
C ARG A 928 -12.81 -6.69 46.60
N ILE A 929 -13.70 -7.30 45.83
CA ILE A 929 -13.49 -7.65 44.43
C ILE A 929 -14.59 -7.01 43.59
N ALA A 930 -14.23 -6.55 42.39
CA ALA A 930 -15.17 -6.08 41.40
C ALA A 930 -15.10 -6.97 40.16
N THR A 931 -16.25 -7.30 39.58
CA THR A 931 -16.37 -8.08 38.34
C THR A 931 -17.15 -7.31 37.29
N ALA A 932 -16.70 -7.34 36.03
CA ALA A 932 -17.36 -6.73 34.87
C ALA A 932 -17.86 -7.80 33.88
N SER A 933 -19.09 -7.66 33.39
CA SER A 933 -19.78 -8.72 32.65
C SER A 933 -20.48 -8.26 31.39
N LEU A 934 -20.65 -9.22 30.48
CA LEU A 934 -21.48 -9.17 29.28
C LEU A 934 -22.95 -8.89 29.57
N ASP A 935 -23.43 -9.19 30.78
CA ASP A 935 -24.82 -8.91 31.20
C ASP A 935 -25.10 -7.42 31.45
N GLY A 936 -24.12 -6.55 31.22
CA GLY A 936 -24.24 -5.09 31.37
C GLY A 936 -24.17 -4.61 32.82
N THR A 937 -23.80 -5.48 33.77
CA THR A 937 -23.63 -5.13 35.18
C THR A 937 -22.20 -5.34 35.65
N ALA A 938 -21.78 -4.51 36.59
CA ALA A 938 -20.60 -4.77 37.41
C ALA A 938 -21.06 -5.12 38.83
N LYS A 939 -20.37 -6.04 39.50
CA LYS A 939 -20.74 -6.48 40.86
C LYS A 939 -19.58 -6.27 41.81
N LEU A 940 -19.90 -5.77 43.01
CA LEU A 940 -18.94 -5.60 44.10
C LEU A 940 -19.17 -6.68 45.15
N TRP A 941 -18.11 -7.42 45.43
CA TRP A 941 -18.08 -8.55 46.35
C TRP A 941 -17.23 -8.18 47.55
N ARG A 942 -17.72 -8.48 48.75
CA ARG A 942 -16.97 -8.26 49.98
C ARG A 942 -16.30 -9.53 50.45
N TRP A 943 -15.09 -9.35 50.95
CA TRP A 943 -14.34 -10.38 51.66
C TRP A 943 -14.96 -10.63 53.03
N GLN A 944 -15.26 -11.90 53.32
CA GLN A 944 -15.77 -12.36 54.60
C GLN A 944 -14.66 -13.15 55.34
N PRO A 945 -14.43 -12.84 56.62
CA PRO A 945 -13.52 -13.64 57.44
C PRO A 945 -13.98 -15.11 57.57
N PRO A 946 -13.06 -16.08 57.65
CA PRO A 946 -11.62 -15.87 57.68
C PRO A 946 -10.96 -15.70 56.31
N ASN A 947 -11.50 -16.21 55.20
CA ASN A 947 -10.88 -16.15 53.85
C ASN A 947 -11.85 -16.54 52.71
N SER A 948 -13.09 -16.04 52.71
CA SER A 948 -14.10 -16.38 51.70
C SER A 948 -14.80 -15.14 51.15
N LEU A 949 -15.31 -15.20 49.93
CA LEU A 949 -16.20 -14.18 49.38
C LEU A 949 -17.64 -14.41 49.85
N ALA A 950 -18.38 -13.32 50.06
CA ALA A 950 -19.81 -13.40 50.29
C ALA A 950 -20.52 -14.13 49.14
N GLU A 951 -21.53 -14.96 49.45
CA GLU A 951 -22.29 -15.73 48.45
C GLU A 951 -23.12 -14.84 47.51
N THR A 952 -23.43 -13.62 47.96
CA THR A 952 -24.12 -12.60 47.17
C THR A 952 -23.28 -11.32 47.10
N PRO A 953 -23.32 -10.57 45.99
CA PRO A 953 -22.61 -9.31 45.89
C PRO A 953 -23.23 -8.27 46.85
N ASP A 954 -22.39 -7.45 47.47
CA ASP A 954 -22.86 -6.34 48.32
C ASP A 954 -23.60 -5.30 47.47
N PHE A 955 -23.11 -5.06 46.24
CA PHE A 955 -23.72 -4.11 45.31
C PHE A 955 -23.71 -4.63 43.87
N VAL A 956 -24.79 -4.35 43.15
CA VAL A 956 -24.89 -4.57 41.70
C VAL A 956 -24.96 -3.20 41.03
N LEU A 957 -23.88 -2.81 40.37
CA LEU A 957 -23.73 -1.54 39.67
C LEU A 957 -24.48 -1.62 38.34
N LYS A 958 -25.70 -1.08 38.34
CA LYS A 958 -26.59 -1.06 37.17
C LYS A 958 -26.59 0.31 36.53
N GLY A 959 -26.51 0.34 35.20
CA GLY A 959 -26.85 1.53 34.44
C GLY A 959 -26.15 1.66 33.08
N HIS A 960 -25.11 0.87 32.80
CA HIS A 960 -24.62 0.73 31.43
C HIS A 960 -25.73 0.16 30.54
N THR A 961 -25.83 0.65 29.30
CA THR A 961 -26.84 0.17 28.33
C THR A 961 -26.31 -0.96 27.45
N SER A 962 -25.07 -1.37 27.66
CA SER A 962 -24.38 -2.44 26.94
C SER A 962 -23.41 -3.16 27.89
N GLU A 963 -22.66 -4.12 27.34
CA GLU A 963 -21.68 -4.95 28.03
C GLU A 963 -20.58 -4.12 28.73
N ILE A 964 -20.08 -4.60 29.87
CA ILE A 964 -18.95 -3.98 30.57
C ILE A 964 -17.70 -4.83 30.34
N TRP A 965 -16.65 -4.21 29.81
CA TRP A 965 -15.42 -4.91 29.42
C TRP A 965 -14.25 -4.64 30.37
N GLY A 966 -14.31 -3.57 31.17
CA GLY A 966 -13.25 -3.21 32.11
C GLY A 966 -13.77 -2.75 33.46
N VAL A 967 -13.04 -3.10 34.51
CA VAL A 967 -13.29 -2.60 35.87
C VAL A 967 -11.98 -2.38 36.62
N ALA A 968 -11.90 -1.30 37.40
CA ALA A 968 -10.74 -1.00 38.25
C ALA A 968 -11.16 -0.30 39.54
N PHE A 969 -10.40 -0.52 40.61
CA PHE A 969 -10.51 0.26 41.84
C PHE A 969 -9.53 1.44 41.81
N SER A 970 -9.91 2.53 42.48
CA SER A 970 -8.94 3.57 42.84
C SER A 970 -7.92 3.02 43.86
N PRO A 971 -6.71 3.62 43.95
CA PRO A 971 -5.66 3.17 44.87
C PRO A 971 -6.06 3.21 46.36
N ASP A 972 -7.01 4.05 46.73
CA ASP A 972 -7.57 4.13 48.10
C ASP A 972 -8.74 3.15 48.35
N GLY A 973 -9.17 2.41 47.33
CA GLY A 973 -10.31 1.48 47.36
C GLY A 973 -11.68 2.16 47.48
N GLN A 974 -11.76 3.49 47.46
CA GLN A 974 -13.01 4.23 47.69
C GLN A 974 -13.85 4.42 46.43
N GLN A 975 -13.25 4.27 45.25
CA GLN A 975 -13.92 4.42 43.97
C GLN A 975 -13.72 3.20 43.09
N VAL A 976 -14.69 2.99 42.20
CA VAL A 976 -14.67 1.96 41.17
C VAL A 976 -14.94 2.62 39.83
N ALA A 977 -14.14 2.30 38.82
CA ALA A 977 -14.37 2.70 37.44
C ALA A 977 -14.88 1.50 36.63
N THR A 978 -15.91 1.72 35.81
CA THR A 978 -16.42 0.71 34.87
C THR A 978 -16.43 1.26 33.45
N ALA A 979 -15.94 0.47 32.50
CA ALA A 979 -15.84 0.83 31.09
C ALA A 979 -16.79 -0.04 30.25
N GLY A 980 -17.76 0.61 29.58
CA GLY A 980 -18.81 -0.05 28.83
C GLY A 980 -18.65 0.05 27.31
N ARG A 981 -19.21 -0.95 26.60
CA ARG A 981 -19.37 -0.92 25.13
C ARG A 981 -20.39 0.11 24.66
N ASP A 982 -21.18 0.66 25.58
CA ASP A 982 -22.03 1.83 25.36
C ASP A 982 -21.24 3.14 25.20
N GLY A 983 -19.91 3.09 25.35
CA GLY A 983 -19.05 4.26 25.17
C GLY A 983 -18.87 5.11 26.42
N GLN A 984 -19.44 4.68 27.54
CA GLN A 984 -19.43 5.42 28.79
C GLN A 984 -18.40 4.85 29.76
N LEU A 985 -17.68 5.75 30.43
CA LEU A 985 -16.89 5.47 31.61
C LEU A 985 -17.70 5.93 32.82
N ARG A 986 -17.94 5.04 33.79
CA ARG A 986 -18.68 5.38 35.00
C ARG A 986 -17.82 5.23 36.23
N LEU A 987 -17.88 6.23 37.10
CA LEU A 987 -17.22 6.24 38.39
C LEU A 987 -18.26 6.03 39.49
N TRP A 988 -17.99 5.11 40.38
CA TRP A 988 -18.85 4.71 41.49
C TRP A 988 -18.09 4.87 42.79
N ASN A 989 -18.77 5.12 43.90
CA ASN A 989 -18.14 5.00 45.21
C ASN A 989 -18.15 3.54 45.69
N SER A 990 -17.45 3.30 46.80
CA SER A 990 -17.39 1.99 47.44
C SER A 990 -18.77 1.51 47.90
N GLN A 991 -19.78 2.36 48.08
CA GLN A 991 -21.16 1.96 48.41
C GLN A 991 -22.02 1.66 47.17
N GLY A 992 -21.42 1.60 45.97
CA GLY A 992 -22.10 1.28 44.73
C GLY A 992 -22.99 2.40 44.18
N GLN A 993 -22.84 3.63 44.67
CA GLN A 993 -23.53 4.79 44.14
C GLN A 993 -22.76 5.38 42.96
N LEU A 994 -23.49 5.72 41.89
CA LEU A 994 -22.91 6.38 40.72
C LEU A 994 -22.49 7.81 41.08
N LEU A 995 -21.20 8.10 40.95
CA LEU A 995 -20.63 9.44 41.15
C LEU A 995 -20.68 10.25 39.86
N ARG A 996 -20.25 9.65 38.74
CA ARG A 996 -20.12 10.33 37.45
C ARG A 996 -20.29 9.36 36.28
N THR A 997 -20.80 9.89 35.17
CA THR A 997 -20.79 9.25 33.85
C THR A 997 -20.05 10.16 32.90
N LEU A 998 -19.01 9.63 32.25
CA LEU A 998 -18.15 10.33 31.31
C LEU A 998 -18.36 9.68 29.93
N GLU A 999 -18.78 10.48 28.95
CA GLU A 999 -18.95 10.01 27.58
C GLU A 999 -17.62 10.07 26.85
N ALA A 1000 -17.04 8.89 26.59
CA ALA A 1000 -15.70 8.79 26.05
C ALA A 1000 -15.71 8.62 24.52
N SER A 1001 -16.55 7.74 23.97
CA SER A 1001 -16.61 7.50 22.51
C SER A 1001 -17.91 6.81 22.10
N LYS A 1002 -18.28 6.87 20.82
CA LYS A 1002 -19.42 6.11 20.27
C LYS A 1002 -19.08 4.68 19.87
N MET A 1003 -17.80 4.32 19.80
CA MET A 1003 -17.34 3.00 19.37
C MET A 1003 -17.21 1.97 20.51
N GLY A 1004 -17.36 2.41 21.76
CA GLY A 1004 -17.27 1.57 22.97
C GLY A 1004 -15.87 1.54 23.61
N LEU A 1005 -15.85 1.24 24.90
CA LEU A 1005 -14.64 1.21 25.74
C LEU A 1005 -14.20 -0.22 26.05
N THR A 1006 -12.92 -0.38 26.39
CA THR A 1006 -12.32 -1.67 26.75
C THR A 1006 -11.90 -1.71 28.22
N ARG A 1007 -10.61 -1.78 28.55
CA ARG A 1007 -10.12 -1.76 29.93
C ARG A 1007 -9.87 -0.35 30.43
N VAL A 1008 -9.98 -0.21 31.75
CA VAL A 1008 -9.78 1.03 32.50
C VAL A 1008 -8.73 0.82 33.60
N ALA A 1009 -7.96 1.86 33.90
CA ALA A 1009 -6.98 1.87 34.99
C ALA A 1009 -6.98 3.23 35.69
N PHE A 1010 -6.79 3.23 37.01
CA PHE A 1010 -6.47 4.45 37.76
C PHE A 1010 -4.96 4.69 37.80
N SER A 1011 -4.54 5.95 37.84
CA SER A 1011 -3.16 6.31 38.17
C SER A 1011 -2.84 5.94 39.62
N PRO A 1012 -1.56 5.71 39.97
CA PRO A 1012 -1.16 5.34 41.35
C PRO A 1012 -1.50 6.39 42.41
N ASP A 1013 -1.57 7.67 42.03
CA ASP A 1013 -1.98 8.79 42.91
C ASP A 1013 -3.51 8.91 43.05
N GLY A 1014 -4.28 8.13 42.29
CA GLY A 1014 -5.73 8.13 42.28
C GLY A 1014 -6.37 9.39 41.69
N GLN A 1015 -5.61 10.25 41.01
CA GLN A 1015 -6.11 11.51 40.43
C GLN A 1015 -6.57 11.36 38.98
N GLN A 1016 -6.12 10.31 38.29
CA GLN A 1016 -6.36 10.13 36.86
C GLN A 1016 -6.95 8.74 36.56
N VAL A 1017 -7.66 8.66 35.44
CA VAL A 1017 -8.25 7.43 34.89
C VAL A 1017 -7.93 7.35 33.42
N ALA A 1018 -7.27 6.28 33.00
CA ALA A 1018 -7.01 5.95 31.61
C ALA A 1018 -7.98 4.87 31.14
N VAL A 1019 -8.49 5.00 29.92
CA VAL A 1019 -9.36 3.99 29.30
C VAL A 1019 -8.99 3.75 27.84
N GLY A 1020 -8.87 2.48 27.48
CA GLY A 1020 -8.71 2.06 26.09
C GLY A 1020 -10.02 2.18 25.32
N VAL A 1021 -9.94 2.64 24.07
CA VAL A 1021 -11.11 2.91 23.22
C VAL A 1021 -10.96 2.19 21.88
N LEU A 1022 -12.09 1.75 21.34
CA LEU A 1022 -12.13 1.06 20.04
C LEU A 1022 -12.05 2.01 18.83
N ASP A 1023 -11.95 3.31 19.06
CA ASP A 1023 -11.64 4.34 18.06
C ASP A 1023 -10.14 4.58 17.89
N ASN A 1024 -9.32 3.63 18.34
CA ASN A 1024 -7.85 3.62 18.26
C ASN A 1024 -7.15 4.61 19.22
N THR A 1025 -7.87 5.18 20.19
CA THR A 1025 -7.31 6.12 21.16
C THR A 1025 -7.26 5.56 22.57
N VAL A 1026 -6.45 6.20 23.42
CA VAL A 1026 -6.57 6.10 24.87
C VAL A 1026 -7.04 7.45 25.40
N LYS A 1027 -8.06 7.45 26.25
CA LYS A 1027 -8.56 8.68 26.88
C LYS A 1027 -8.11 8.74 28.32
N LEU A 1028 -7.51 9.86 28.68
CA LEU A 1028 -7.03 10.15 30.02
C LEU A 1028 -7.90 11.24 30.64
N TRP A 1029 -8.51 10.93 31.78
CA TRP A 1029 -9.40 11.83 32.51
C TRP A 1029 -8.89 12.08 33.91
N SER A 1030 -9.20 13.25 34.47
CA SER A 1030 -9.15 13.46 35.91
C SER A 1030 -10.35 12.79 36.58
N VAL A 1031 -10.21 12.38 37.83
CA VAL A 1031 -11.30 11.75 38.60
C VAL A 1031 -12.48 12.71 38.84
N GLU A 1032 -12.25 14.01 38.74
CA GLU A 1032 -13.27 15.06 38.75
C GLU A 1032 -14.12 15.10 37.47
N GLY A 1033 -13.67 14.43 36.40
CA GLY A 1033 -14.35 14.35 35.12
C GLY A 1033 -13.85 15.32 34.06
N THR A 1034 -12.62 15.83 34.19
CA THR A 1034 -11.98 16.66 33.15
C THR A 1034 -11.19 15.77 32.20
N LEU A 1035 -11.39 15.88 30.88
CA LEU A 1035 -10.54 15.17 29.91
C LEU A 1035 -9.17 15.85 29.88
N LEU A 1036 -8.12 15.11 30.25
CA LEU A 1036 -6.74 15.60 30.30
C LEU A 1036 -6.06 15.50 28.94
N SER A 1037 -6.18 14.35 28.28
CA SER A 1037 -5.55 14.08 26.97
C SER A 1037 -6.22 12.91 26.25
N THR A 1038 -6.18 12.94 24.92
CA THR A 1038 -6.54 11.83 24.02
C THR A 1038 -5.30 11.36 23.28
N LEU A 1039 -4.76 10.21 23.70
CA LEU A 1039 -3.54 9.63 23.15
C LEU A 1039 -3.87 8.87 21.85
N SER A 1040 -3.50 9.48 20.73
CA SER A 1040 -3.77 9.00 19.37
C SER A 1040 -2.49 8.49 18.72
N GLY A 1041 -2.32 7.17 18.64
CA GLY A 1041 -1.12 6.56 18.02
C GLY A 1041 -1.29 5.11 17.61
N HIS A 1042 -2.30 4.41 18.15
CA HIS A 1042 -2.66 3.07 17.69
C HIS A 1042 -3.33 3.12 16.31
N ALA A 1043 -3.10 2.10 15.48
CA ALA A 1043 -3.70 1.97 14.15
C ALA A 1043 -5.04 1.20 14.17
N SER A 1044 -5.41 0.63 15.30
CA SER A 1044 -6.63 -0.14 15.54
C SER A 1044 -7.02 -0.08 17.02
N GLY A 1045 -8.18 -0.62 17.39
CA GLY A 1045 -8.78 -0.45 18.71
C GLY A 1045 -7.86 -0.91 19.86
N VAL A 1046 -7.84 -0.11 20.93
CA VAL A 1046 -7.02 -0.37 22.13
C VAL A 1046 -7.76 -1.30 23.08
N LEU A 1047 -7.14 -2.40 23.50
CA LEU A 1047 -7.76 -3.44 24.34
C LEU A 1047 -7.35 -3.37 25.81
N SER A 1048 -6.16 -2.86 26.10
CA SER A 1048 -5.61 -2.83 27.45
C SER A 1048 -4.78 -1.57 27.69
N VAL A 1049 -4.85 -1.07 28.92
CA VAL A 1049 -4.06 0.07 29.41
C VAL A 1049 -3.55 -0.24 30.82
N ALA A 1050 -2.36 0.26 31.18
CA ALA A 1050 -1.81 0.14 32.53
C ALA A 1050 -0.85 1.30 32.82
N PHE A 1051 -0.97 1.92 34.00
CA PHE A 1051 0.01 2.91 34.47
C PHE A 1051 1.25 2.23 35.04
N SER A 1052 2.39 2.90 34.91
CA SER A 1052 3.57 2.52 35.67
C SER A 1052 3.38 2.80 37.17
N PRO A 1053 4.14 2.11 38.05
CA PRO A 1053 4.03 2.31 39.49
C PRO A 1053 4.29 3.75 39.97
N ASP A 1054 5.10 4.52 39.24
CA ASP A 1054 5.37 5.93 39.56
C ASP A 1054 4.40 6.91 38.88
N GLY A 1055 3.51 6.41 38.02
CA GLY A 1055 2.50 7.18 37.31
C GLY A 1055 3.03 8.06 36.17
N LYS A 1056 4.33 8.01 35.85
CA LYS A 1056 4.93 8.86 34.81
C LYS A 1056 4.72 8.34 33.41
N THR A 1057 4.47 7.04 33.26
CA THR A 1057 4.29 6.39 31.97
C THR A 1057 3.00 5.57 31.96
N LEU A 1058 2.43 5.42 30.78
CA LEU A 1058 1.26 4.59 30.52
C LEU A 1058 1.60 3.63 29.41
N VAL A 1059 1.30 2.35 29.55
CA VAL A 1059 1.38 1.39 28.43
C VAL A 1059 -0.02 1.07 27.94
N SER A 1060 -0.21 1.05 26.62
CA SER A 1060 -1.44 0.58 25.97
C SER A 1060 -1.12 -0.48 24.93
N GLY A 1061 -2.08 -1.35 24.62
CA GLY A 1061 -1.93 -2.36 23.57
C GLY A 1061 -3.28 -2.85 23.03
N GLY A 1062 -3.31 -3.31 21.78
CA GLY A 1062 -4.57 -3.72 21.16
C GLY A 1062 -4.48 -4.47 19.83
N TYR A 1063 -5.48 -4.23 18.99
CA TYR A 1063 -5.71 -4.95 17.71
C TYR A 1063 -4.66 -4.67 16.64
N ASP A 1064 -3.92 -3.58 16.74
CA ASP A 1064 -2.84 -3.26 15.80
C ASP A 1064 -1.57 -4.10 16.03
N ARG A 1065 -1.59 -4.96 17.06
CA ARG A 1065 -0.49 -5.86 17.44
C ARG A 1065 0.74 -5.11 17.94
N THR A 1066 0.54 -3.88 18.41
CA THR A 1066 1.57 -3.04 19.01
C THR A 1066 1.18 -2.70 20.43
N ALA A 1067 2.18 -2.55 21.28
CA ALA A 1067 2.02 -1.83 22.53
C ALA A 1067 2.70 -0.47 22.38
N ILE A 1068 2.18 0.57 23.03
CA ILE A 1068 2.77 1.91 23.04
C ILE A 1068 2.97 2.31 24.49
N VAL A 1069 4.19 2.72 24.81
CA VAL A 1069 4.55 3.38 26.08
C VAL A 1069 4.43 4.88 25.85
N TRP A 1070 3.60 5.54 26.63
CA TRP A 1070 3.34 6.97 26.58
C TRP A 1070 4.05 7.65 27.74
N ASN A 1071 4.79 8.72 27.45
CA ASN A 1071 5.45 9.54 28.45
C ASN A 1071 4.47 10.60 28.98
N LEU A 1072 3.72 10.26 30.04
CA LEU A 1072 2.70 11.16 30.59
C LEU A 1072 3.31 12.41 31.23
N ASP A 1073 4.52 12.33 31.79
CA ASP A 1073 5.18 13.47 32.41
C ASP A 1073 5.49 14.58 31.40
N GLU A 1074 5.86 14.20 30.17
CA GLU A 1074 6.03 15.16 29.08
C GLU A 1074 4.72 15.57 28.44
N ILE A 1075 3.84 14.60 28.13
CA ILE A 1075 2.56 14.84 27.44
C ILE A 1075 1.69 15.85 28.21
N LEU A 1076 1.55 15.67 29.53
CA LEU A 1076 0.66 16.51 30.34
C LEU A 1076 1.21 17.93 30.55
N LYS A 1077 2.51 18.17 30.32
CA LYS A 1077 3.14 19.49 30.39
C LYS A 1077 3.23 20.18 29.03
N LEU A 1078 2.90 19.47 27.96
CA LEU A 1078 3.12 19.91 26.59
C LEU A 1078 2.12 21.00 26.18
N ASN A 1079 2.61 22.12 25.65
CA ASN A 1079 1.78 23.00 24.85
C ASN A 1079 1.73 22.48 23.39
N LEU A 1080 0.68 21.73 23.06
CA LEU A 1080 0.49 21.11 21.74
C LEU A 1080 0.67 22.08 20.57
N LEU A 1081 0.18 23.33 20.71
CA LEU A 1081 0.27 24.32 19.63
C LEU A 1081 1.70 24.79 19.42
N GLU A 1082 2.44 25.04 20.50
CA GLU A 1082 3.84 25.45 20.43
C GLU A 1082 4.72 24.31 19.91
N TYR A 1083 4.49 23.09 20.41
CA TYR A 1083 5.20 21.90 19.96
C TYR A 1083 4.96 21.63 18.47
N GLY A 1084 3.68 21.60 18.03
CA GLY A 1084 3.33 21.45 16.63
C GLY A 1084 3.93 22.55 15.75
N CYS A 1085 3.93 23.80 16.24
CA CYS A 1085 4.55 24.92 15.53
C CYS A 1085 6.07 24.80 15.41
N ASN A 1086 6.75 24.26 16.42
CA ASN A 1086 8.18 23.99 16.35
C ASN A 1086 8.47 22.87 15.35
N TRP A 1087 7.60 21.85 15.29
CA TRP A 1087 7.72 20.73 14.36
C TRP A 1087 7.65 21.17 12.88
N VAL A 1088 6.68 22.01 12.52
CA VAL A 1088 6.48 22.46 11.13
C VAL A 1088 7.24 23.74 10.78
N ARG A 1089 8.01 24.30 11.72
CA ARG A 1089 8.61 25.65 11.59
C ARG A 1089 9.44 25.80 10.33
N ASP A 1090 10.30 24.83 10.07
CA ASP A 1090 11.23 24.86 8.96
C ASP A 1090 10.49 24.67 7.63
N TYR A 1091 9.57 23.71 7.58
CA TYR A 1091 8.64 23.52 6.46
C TYR A 1091 7.89 24.80 6.06
N LEU A 1092 7.32 25.51 7.04
CA LEU A 1092 6.58 26.76 6.80
C LEU A 1092 7.47 27.88 6.23
N LYS A 1093 8.79 27.85 6.47
CA LYS A 1093 9.72 28.88 6.00
C LYS A 1093 10.27 28.57 4.61
N THR A 1094 10.66 27.33 4.38
CA THR A 1094 11.49 26.95 3.22
C THR A 1094 10.66 26.49 2.02
N THR A 1095 9.42 26.07 2.21
CA THR A 1095 8.58 25.53 1.13
C THR A 1095 7.98 26.65 0.26
N PRO A 1096 8.16 26.62 -1.08
CA PRO A 1096 7.67 27.67 -1.98
C PRO A 1096 6.15 27.80 -2.02
N GLU A 1097 5.42 26.68 -2.01
CA GLU A 1097 3.96 26.59 -2.23
C GLU A 1097 3.11 27.15 -1.07
N ILE A 1098 3.73 27.54 0.04
CA ILE A 1098 3.03 28.00 1.25
C ILE A 1098 2.65 29.49 1.15
N SER A 1099 1.37 29.77 1.39
CA SER A 1099 0.81 31.12 1.36
C SER A 1099 1.51 32.06 2.37
N PRO A 1100 1.67 33.37 2.07
CA PRO A 1100 2.30 34.31 3.00
C PRO A 1100 1.64 34.35 4.38
N THR A 1101 0.33 34.14 4.43
CA THR A 1101 -0.45 34.02 5.66
C THR A 1101 -0.07 32.77 6.46
N ASP A 1102 0.12 31.63 5.80
CA ASP A 1102 0.48 30.37 6.46
C ASP A 1102 1.97 30.34 6.87
N ARG A 1103 2.85 31.08 6.18
CA ARG A 1103 4.24 31.28 6.64
C ARG A 1103 4.32 31.98 8.00
N ALA A 1104 3.37 32.86 8.28
CA ALA A 1104 3.24 33.53 9.58
C ALA A 1104 2.48 32.70 10.62
N LEU A 1105 2.00 31.50 10.25
CA LEU A 1105 1.14 30.67 11.08
C LEU A 1105 1.80 30.25 12.39
N CYS A 1106 3.12 30.22 12.49
CA CYS A 1106 3.82 29.87 13.72
C CYS A 1106 4.66 31.00 14.32
N ASN A 1107 4.59 32.21 13.76
CA ASN A 1107 5.20 33.38 14.36
C ASN A 1107 4.44 33.76 15.63
N LEU A 1108 5.15 33.96 16.75
CA LEU A 1108 4.54 34.48 17.97
C LEU A 1108 3.96 35.88 17.68
N PRO A 1109 2.78 36.25 18.22
CA PRO A 1109 2.38 37.64 18.21
C PRO A 1109 3.37 38.41 19.08
N THR A 1110 4.29 39.13 18.44
CA THR A 1110 4.93 40.27 19.11
C THR A 1110 3.79 41.15 19.58
N SER A 1111 3.78 41.47 20.87
CA SER A 1111 2.87 42.41 21.51
C SER A 1111 2.89 43.72 20.73
N ARG A 1112 1.99 43.85 19.74
CA ARG A 1112 1.73 45.15 19.10
C ARG A 1112 1.09 46.01 20.18
N ALA A 1113 1.92 46.91 20.72
CA ALA A 1113 1.48 48.04 21.51
C ALA A 1113 0.22 48.65 20.87
N LEU A 1114 -0.78 48.86 21.71
CA LEU A 1114 -1.96 49.65 21.45
C LEU A 1114 -1.55 51.04 20.94
N ASN A 1115 -1.40 51.22 19.63
CA ASN A 1115 -1.55 52.54 19.04
C ASN A 1115 -3.04 52.77 18.81
N ARG A 1116 -3.57 53.71 19.61
CA ARG A 1116 -4.89 54.32 19.45
C ARG A 1116 -5.09 54.80 18.00
N PRO A 1117 -6.33 54.77 17.48
CA PRO A 1117 -6.63 55.42 16.22
C PRO A 1117 -6.70 56.94 16.44
N GLU A 1118 -5.98 57.71 15.62
CA GLU A 1118 -6.29 59.12 15.38
C GLU A 1118 -7.24 59.20 14.17
N GLU A 1119 -8.35 59.90 14.42
CA GLU A 1119 -9.38 60.53 13.57
C GLU A 1119 -9.92 59.81 12.31
#